data_AF-A0A6A5B5I0-F1
#
_entry.id   AF-A0A6A5B5I0-F1
#
_cell.length_a   1.000
_cell.length_b   1.000
_cell.length_c   1.000
_cell.angle_alpha   90.00
_cell.angle_beta   90.00
_cell.angle_gamma   90.00
#
_symmetry.space_group_name_H-M   'P 1'
#
loop_
_entity.id
_entity.type
_entity.pdbx_description
1 polymer ?
#
loop_
_entity_poly.entity_id
_entity_poly.type
_entity_poly.pdbx_seq_one_letter_code
_entity_poly.pdbx_strand_id
1 'polypeptide(L)'
;MQWRVQRNATRLQRMHKLASKIQKAYRAYRARTLADRLRRHKAALTMQRVYRGFKGRLVFDKRRREDAAIRLVQRSWRGKMGRMQFKSTKSQRLAAIEMQRMVRGHVGRLRVRRIRTTRYTSACIIQALFRRVHAVQEAWRRRRQTQGAVLIQRVYRGHVGRARFRAERDRYLFSKAQTQNIDFGKQMLLEYKLYGTRLQSEVALLVNEKTKAEASVESLLVEIAEFEAGVRVLETEMHALSQIETEATGVLDEQAKWQLRDQKMRLDQEFAMMLKKIADRREKLLVLGTTLQALDKSRHAKEEDLRGLERKLVLLLDEQQRQLQGIKAKQEKRSQVLVDVAGGVIPPGPLGGVDHGQPGGSVSCGTTVSPEQRQEANSLMESTETMMKFGFMSMSMTYFSSMNMIKAMRQIGAHHTFLDSANAIHNHATGAAGMMMGGGSASPTGKHMGGGVGGSSSFHAEPAPGNFPGQEPLLASAWSVRDVGRWLDTLSLGQYKQAFSDGTVDGSLLYDLNDHDLRFSLGIEYDLHRKKILQAVERLKRAEGAVNKLYSSPLPTNGAAIIPAASSAASVQQNQSNPSSSGSMALSTTSPLPSSSTTNALSTSANQVAATEPPPLVIRFDEVCSLVRNGKLKQVKEAFEKWPDKPYDDLSTKVQNAPGTIYEDSLEHQAFHMNKADEHGNTLLLLAAQNNLLKVCQFLVSKGANPNHQNKQGQSAGHYAMAYSFFDLGAWLLDPDKGGGRDDLVNIHGLTAYDGLSPAS
;
A
#
# COMPACT_ATOMS: atom_id res chain seq x y z
N MET A 1 -143.33 79.35 -114.82
CA MET A 1 -142.56 78.32 -114.06
C MET A 1 -141.22 78.79 -113.51
N GLN A 2 -140.51 79.76 -114.14
CA GLN A 2 -139.17 80.21 -113.73
C GLN A 2 -139.02 80.72 -112.28
N TRP A 3 -140.02 81.44 -111.73
CA TRP A 3 -139.90 82.03 -110.39
C TRP A 3 -139.77 80.99 -109.26
N ARG A 4 -140.38 79.80 -109.40
CA ARG A 4 -140.27 78.72 -108.41
C ARG A 4 -138.87 78.11 -108.41
N VAL A 5 -138.26 77.95 -109.58
CA VAL A 5 -136.90 77.43 -109.74
C VAL A 5 -135.88 78.38 -109.12
N GLN A 6 -136.01 79.69 -109.35
CA GLN A 6 -135.11 80.70 -108.79
C GLN A 6 -135.23 80.83 -107.26
N ARG A 7 -136.45 80.72 -106.71
CA ARG A 7 -136.69 80.68 -105.26
C ARG A 7 -136.12 79.41 -104.61
N ASN A 8 -136.24 78.25 -105.27
CA ASN A 8 -135.60 77.02 -104.80
C ASN A 8 -134.08 77.08 -104.90
N ALA A 9 -133.51 77.65 -105.96
CA ALA A 9 -132.07 77.82 -106.12
C ALA A 9 -131.49 78.75 -105.02
N THR A 10 -132.15 79.86 -104.72
CA THR A 10 -131.75 80.77 -103.63
C THR A 10 -131.91 80.15 -102.25
N ARG A 11 -132.98 79.37 -102.01
CA ARG A 11 -133.14 78.58 -100.78
C ARG A 11 -132.04 77.52 -100.64
N LEU A 12 -131.70 76.80 -101.71
CA LEU A 12 -130.63 75.81 -101.74
C LEU A 12 -129.27 76.46 -101.47
N GLN A 13 -128.98 77.61 -102.08
CA GLN A 13 -127.77 78.38 -101.80
C GLN A 13 -127.68 78.86 -100.35
N ARG A 14 -128.79 79.30 -99.74
CA ARG A 14 -128.85 79.63 -98.30
C ARG A 14 -128.58 78.40 -97.44
N MET A 15 -129.22 77.27 -97.74
CA MET A 15 -128.98 75.99 -97.06
C MET A 15 -127.53 75.54 -97.19
N HIS A 16 -126.93 75.66 -98.37
CA HIS A 16 -125.53 75.33 -98.61
C HIS A 16 -124.57 76.26 -97.85
N LYS A 17 -124.86 77.58 -97.77
CA LYS A 17 -124.09 78.52 -96.95
C LYS A 17 -124.18 78.20 -95.46
N LEU A 18 -125.36 77.85 -94.96
CA LEU A 18 -125.55 77.44 -93.56
C LEU A 18 -124.84 76.11 -93.27
N ALA A 19 -124.98 75.11 -94.15
CA ALA A 19 -124.26 73.85 -94.06
C ALA A 19 -122.74 74.06 -94.08
N SER A 20 -122.22 74.95 -94.94
CA SER A 20 -120.80 75.29 -94.99
C SER A 20 -120.32 75.96 -93.69
N LYS A 21 -121.11 76.86 -93.09
CA LYS A 21 -120.80 77.46 -91.77
C LYS A 21 -120.71 76.38 -90.69
N ILE A 22 -121.69 75.47 -90.63
CA ILE A 22 -121.71 74.35 -89.66
C ILE A 22 -120.52 73.42 -89.91
N GLN A 23 -120.24 73.06 -91.16
CA GLN A 23 -119.10 72.20 -91.53
C GLN A 23 -117.76 72.87 -91.17
N LYS A 24 -117.58 74.17 -91.40
CA LYS A 24 -116.39 74.91 -91.00
C LYS A 24 -116.23 74.94 -89.48
N ALA A 25 -117.30 75.21 -88.74
CA ALA A 25 -117.30 75.19 -87.28
C ALA A 25 -116.97 73.78 -86.74
N TYR A 26 -117.56 72.73 -87.32
CA TYR A 26 -117.28 71.34 -86.94
C TYR A 26 -115.84 70.93 -87.27
N ARG A 27 -115.29 71.30 -88.44
CA ARG A 27 -113.89 71.06 -88.78
C ARG A 27 -112.94 71.79 -87.82
N ALA A 28 -113.24 73.04 -87.46
CA ALA A 28 -112.45 73.80 -86.49
C ALA A 28 -112.54 73.21 -85.07
N TYR A 29 -113.72 72.73 -84.65
CA TYR A 29 -113.88 72.00 -83.39
C TYR A 29 -113.09 70.68 -83.39
N ARG A 30 -113.19 69.88 -84.46
CA ARG A 30 -112.45 68.63 -84.61
C ARG A 30 -110.94 68.86 -84.63
N ALA A 31 -110.46 69.91 -85.31
CA ALA A 31 -109.04 70.26 -85.34
C ALA A 31 -108.51 70.69 -83.96
N ARG A 32 -109.26 71.52 -83.22
CA ARG A 32 -108.88 71.93 -81.84
C ARG A 32 -108.86 70.75 -80.88
N THR A 33 -109.90 69.93 -80.88
CA THR A 33 -109.96 68.73 -80.02
C THR A 33 -108.92 67.68 -80.39
N LEU A 34 -108.54 67.55 -81.66
CA LEU A 34 -107.43 66.70 -82.09
C LEU A 34 -106.09 67.27 -81.62
N ALA A 35 -105.84 68.57 -81.80
CA ALA A 35 -104.62 69.23 -81.35
C ALA A 35 -104.44 69.15 -79.82
N ASP A 36 -105.52 69.33 -79.05
CA ASP A 36 -105.49 69.16 -77.59
C ASP A 36 -105.18 67.72 -77.18
N ARG A 37 -105.79 66.73 -77.84
CA ARG A 37 -105.46 65.32 -77.60
C ARG A 37 -103.99 65.02 -77.93
N LEU A 38 -103.48 65.53 -79.05
CA LEU A 38 -102.07 65.35 -79.42
C LEU A 38 -101.11 66.06 -78.45
N ARG A 39 -101.46 67.25 -77.94
CA ARG A 39 -100.68 67.96 -76.91
C ARG A 39 -100.63 67.17 -75.61
N ARG A 40 -101.78 66.69 -75.12
CA ARG A 40 -101.86 65.82 -73.93
C ARG A 40 -101.07 64.52 -74.12
N HIS A 41 -101.16 63.90 -75.30
CA HIS A 41 -100.40 62.70 -75.62
C HIS A 41 -98.88 62.97 -75.65
N LYS A 42 -98.43 64.06 -76.28
CA LYS A 42 -97.01 64.47 -76.27
C LYS A 42 -96.52 64.74 -74.85
N ALA A 43 -97.28 65.48 -74.04
CA ALA A 43 -96.96 65.74 -72.64
C ALA A 43 -96.85 64.42 -71.84
N ALA A 44 -97.81 63.50 -72.00
CA ALA A 44 -97.76 62.18 -71.36
C ALA A 44 -96.50 61.40 -71.79
N LEU A 45 -96.14 61.40 -73.07
CA LEU A 45 -94.90 60.77 -73.54
C LEU A 45 -93.65 61.40 -72.92
N THR A 46 -93.59 62.74 -72.80
CA THR A 46 -92.46 63.41 -72.14
C THR A 46 -92.36 63.04 -70.66
N MET A 47 -93.49 63.02 -69.93
CA MET A 47 -93.54 62.60 -68.53
C MET A 47 -93.12 61.14 -68.37
N GLN A 48 -93.62 60.24 -69.21
CA GLN A 48 -93.24 58.83 -69.19
C GLN A 48 -91.75 58.64 -69.51
N ARG A 49 -91.18 59.41 -70.45
CA ARG A 49 -89.73 59.36 -70.75
C ARG A 49 -88.90 59.80 -69.56
N VAL A 50 -89.24 60.91 -68.93
CA VAL A 50 -88.56 61.42 -67.72
C VAL A 50 -88.66 60.41 -66.59
N TYR A 51 -89.85 59.84 -66.36
CA TYR A 51 -90.07 58.83 -65.33
C TYR A 51 -89.28 57.54 -65.59
N ARG A 52 -89.26 57.01 -66.81
CA ARG A 52 -88.44 55.84 -67.17
C ARG A 52 -86.94 56.11 -66.96
N GLY A 53 -86.47 57.30 -67.33
CA GLY A 53 -85.10 57.74 -67.08
C GLY A 53 -84.77 57.86 -65.58
N PHE A 54 -85.67 58.44 -64.79
CA PHE A 54 -85.54 58.54 -63.33
C PHE A 54 -85.50 57.16 -62.69
N LYS A 55 -86.43 56.27 -63.03
CA LYS A 55 -86.46 54.89 -62.54
C LYS A 55 -85.19 54.12 -62.93
N GLY A 56 -84.71 54.30 -64.15
CA GLY A 56 -83.45 53.71 -64.62
C GLY A 56 -82.24 54.17 -63.81
N ARG A 57 -82.12 55.47 -63.52
CA ARG A 57 -81.04 56.02 -62.67
C ARG A 57 -81.10 55.49 -61.24
N LEU A 58 -82.29 55.43 -60.64
CA LEU A 58 -82.45 54.86 -59.30
C LEU A 58 -81.99 53.40 -59.23
N VAL A 59 -82.36 52.59 -60.23
CA VAL A 59 -81.93 51.18 -60.30
C VAL A 59 -80.42 51.07 -60.50
N PHE A 60 -79.83 51.89 -61.37
CA PHE A 60 -78.38 51.95 -61.57
C PHE A 60 -77.64 52.35 -60.30
N ASP A 61 -78.08 53.40 -59.61
CA ASP A 61 -77.46 53.87 -58.37
C ASP A 61 -77.54 52.86 -57.23
N LYS A 62 -78.64 52.08 -57.17
CA LYS A 62 -78.76 50.96 -56.24
C LYS A 62 -77.73 49.88 -56.57
N ARG A 63 -77.68 49.40 -57.82
CA ARG A 63 -76.73 48.37 -58.26
C ARG A 63 -75.27 48.81 -58.11
N ARG A 64 -74.96 50.06 -58.46
CA ARG A 64 -73.62 50.64 -58.31
C ARG A 64 -73.15 50.61 -56.85
N ARG A 65 -74.05 50.91 -55.90
CA ARG A 65 -73.76 50.83 -54.46
C ARG A 65 -73.57 49.38 -54.00
N GLU A 66 -74.42 48.46 -54.45
CA GLU A 66 -74.30 47.03 -54.18
C GLU A 66 -72.95 46.48 -54.71
N ASP A 67 -72.60 46.76 -55.96
CA ASP A 67 -71.33 46.34 -56.56
C ASP A 67 -70.11 46.93 -55.83
N ALA A 68 -70.18 48.21 -55.44
CA ALA A 68 -69.11 48.86 -54.68
C ALA A 68 -68.93 48.20 -53.31
N ALA A 69 -70.03 47.88 -52.62
CA ALA A 69 -70.00 47.18 -51.34
C ALA A 69 -69.44 45.76 -51.49
N ILE A 70 -69.88 45.00 -52.50
CA ILE A 70 -69.38 43.65 -52.80
C ILE A 70 -67.86 43.69 -53.05
N ARG A 71 -67.38 44.61 -53.89
CA ARG A 71 -65.94 44.74 -54.17
C ARG A 71 -65.14 45.13 -52.94
N LEU A 72 -65.67 46.00 -52.08
CA LEU A 72 -65.02 46.38 -50.83
C LEU A 72 -64.87 45.17 -49.88
N VAL A 73 -65.94 44.39 -49.72
CA VAL A 73 -65.91 43.16 -48.90
C VAL A 73 -64.95 42.13 -49.50
N GLN A 74 -65.00 41.89 -50.81
CA GLN A 74 -64.08 40.96 -51.47
C GLN A 74 -62.62 41.40 -51.34
N ARG A 75 -62.31 42.69 -51.53
CA ARG A 75 -60.94 43.24 -51.39
C ARG A 75 -60.44 43.13 -49.96
N SER A 76 -61.27 43.52 -48.98
CA SER A 76 -60.90 43.46 -47.56
C SER A 76 -60.70 42.02 -47.09
N TRP A 77 -61.58 41.10 -47.52
CA TRP A 77 -61.47 39.67 -47.20
C TRP A 77 -60.22 39.04 -47.82
N ARG A 78 -59.98 39.23 -49.13
CA ARG A 78 -58.75 38.73 -49.80
C ARG A 78 -57.49 39.27 -49.12
N GLY A 79 -57.49 40.56 -48.77
CA GLY A 79 -56.39 41.19 -48.04
C GLY A 79 -56.20 40.60 -46.63
N LYS A 80 -57.29 40.38 -45.88
CA LYS A 80 -57.23 39.77 -44.54
C LYS A 80 -56.72 38.33 -44.61
N MET A 81 -57.26 37.53 -45.53
CA MET A 81 -56.84 36.14 -45.73
C MET A 81 -55.36 36.03 -46.07
N GLY A 82 -54.87 36.81 -47.04
CA GLY A 82 -53.46 36.83 -47.41
C GLY A 82 -52.55 37.23 -46.24
N ARG A 83 -52.94 38.24 -45.46
CA ARG A 83 -52.17 38.65 -44.26
C ARG A 83 -52.18 37.60 -43.16
N MET A 84 -53.32 36.96 -42.89
CA MET A 84 -53.41 35.90 -41.88
C MET A 84 -52.58 34.69 -42.29
N GLN A 85 -52.68 34.26 -43.55
CA GLN A 85 -51.88 33.14 -44.06
C GLN A 85 -50.38 33.45 -43.99
N PHE A 86 -49.96 34.63 -44.44
CA PHE A 86 -48.56 35.06 -44.34
C PHE A 86 -48.07 35.14 -42.89
N LYS A 87 -48.89 35.67 -41.97
CA LYS A 87 -48.53 35.73 -40.54
C LYS A 87 -48.34 34.32 -39.98
N SER A 88 -49.26 33.40 -40.29
CA SER A 88 -49.19 32.00 -39.85
C SER A 88 -47.95 31.30 -40.40
N THR A 89 -47.71 31.37 -41.70
CA THR A 89 -46.55 30.70 -42.34
C THR A 89 -45.22 31.31 -41.90
N LYS A 90 -45.15 32.65 -41.75
CA LYS A 90 -43.98 33.33 -41.19
C LYS A 90 -43.70 32.88 -39.75
N SER A 91 -44.73 32.80 -38.90
CA SER A 91 -44.59 32.35 -37.52
C SER A 91 -44.08 30.90 -37.45
N GLN A 92 -44.66 30.00 -38.25
CA GLN A 92 -44.23 28.60 -38.32
C GLN A 92 -42.78 28.49 -38.80
N ARG A 93 -42.39 29.26 -39.82
CA ARG A 93 -41.02 29.25 -40.36
C ARG A 93 -40.00 29.77 -39.35
N LEU A 94 -40.32 30.85 -38.62
CA LEU A 94 -39.44 31.39 -37.58
C LEU A 94 -39.27 30.40 -36.43
N ALA A 95 -40.36 29.80 -35.96
CA ALA A 95 -40.31 28.76 -34.94
C ALA A 95 -39.46 27.55 -35.39
N ALA A 96 -39.63 27.10 -36.64
CA ALA A 96 -38.82 26.02 -37.20
C ALA A 96 -37.33 26.37 -37.26
N ILE A 97 -36.96 27.60 -37.67
CA ILE A 97 -35.57 28.06 -37.68
C ILE A 97 -34.99 28.07 -36.27
N GLU A 98 -35.76 28.53 -35.28
CA GLU A 98 -35.32 28.56 -33.89
C GLU A 98 -35.10 27.16 -33.33
N MET A 99 -36.03 26.24 -33.57
CA MET A 99 -35.88 24.83 -33.20
C MET A 99 -34.65 24.21 -33.86
N GLN A 100 -34.46 24.41 -35.17
CA GLN A 100 -33.30 23.90 -35.89
C GLN A 100 -31.98 24.45 -35.34
N ARG A 101 -31.94 25.75 -35.00
CA ARG A 101 -30.78 26.39 -34.36
C ARG A 101 -30.47 25.73 -33.02
N MET A 102 -31.48 25.52 -32.18
CA MET A 102 -31.32 24.88 -30.87
C MET A 102 -30.82 23.45 -31.00
N VAL A 103 -31.41 22.66 -31.89
CA VAL A 103 -31.04 21.25 -32.10
C VAL A 103 -29.60 21.14 -32.65
N ARG A 104 -29.24 21.93 -33.66
CA ARG A 104 -27.86 21.95 -34.18
C ARG A 104 -26.86 22.33 -33.09
N GLY A 105 -27.19 23.34 -32.28
CA GLY A 105 -26.36 23.74 -31.14
C GLY A 105 -26.25 22.64 -30.07
N HIS A 106 -27.35 21.96 -29.74
CA HIS A 106 -27.38 20.88 -28.76
C HIS A 106 -26.55 19.67 -29.23
N VAL A 107 -26.76 19.21 -30.47
CA VAL A 107 -26.00 18.11 -31.07
C VAL A 107 -24.51 18.44 -31.14
N GLY A 108 -24.15 19.66 -31.54
CA GLY A 108 -22.76 20.12 -31.54
C GLY A 108 -22.11 20.06 -30.15
N ARG A 109 -22.80 20.55 -29.12
CA ARG A 109 -22.32 20.50 -27.73
C ARG A 109 -22.20 19.06 -27.22
N LEU A 110 -23.17 18.20 -27.52
CA LEU A 110 -23.10 16.78 -27.16
C LEU A 110 -21.90 16.07 -27.79
N ARG A 111 -21.64 16.32 -29.09
CA ARG A 111 -20.47 15.78 -29.79
C ARG A 111 -19.16 16.21 -29.12
N VAL A 112 -19.02 17.50 -28.83
CA VAL A 112 -17.82 18.03 -28.15
C VAL A 112 -17.68 17.46 -26.74
N ARG A 113 -18.79 17.35 -25.99
CA ARG A 113 -18.79 16.74 -24.65
C ARG A 113 -18.33 15.29 -24.71
N ARG A 114 -18.84 14.49 -25.65
CA ARG A 114 -18.42 13.09 -25.85
C ARG A 114 -16.93 12.98 -26.18
N ILE A 115 -16.40 13.84 -27.06
CA ILE A 115 -14.96 13.85 -27.40
C ILE A 115 -14.11 14.26 -26.19
N ARG A 116 -14.56 15.24 -25.40
CA ARG A 116 -13.85 15.66 -24.19
C ARG A 116 -13.84 14.53 -23.14
N THR A 117 -14.97 13.87 -22.93
CA THR A 117 -15.05 12.75 -21.97
C THR A 117 -14.16 11.60 -22.41
N THR A 118 -14.15 11.22 -23.69
CA THR A 118 -13.28 10.12 -24.15
C THR A 118 -11.79 10.47 -24.01
N ARG A 119 -11.39 11.70 -24.37
CA ARG A 119 -10.01 12.16 -24.16
C ARG A 119 -9.63 12.18 -22.69
N TYR A 120 -10.52 12.67 -21.84
CA TYR A 120 -10.31 12.71 -20.40
C TYR A 120 -10.15 11.31 -19.81
N THR A 121 -11.06 10.38 -20.13
CA THR A 121 -10.97 8.99 -19.65
C THR A 121 -9.69 8.32 -20.13
N SER A 122 -9.31 8.49 -21.40
CA SER A 122 -8.05 7.94 -21.92
C SER A 122 -6.84 8.55 -21.21
N ALA A 123 -6.83 9.86 -20.96
CA ALA A 123 -5.77 10.53 -20.22
C ALA A 123 -5.67 10.01 -18.78
N CYS A 124 -6.80 9.84 -18.08
CA CYS A 124 -6.83 9.26 -16.73
C CYS A 124 -6.26 7.83 -16.70
N ILE A 125 -6.60 6.99 -17.69
CA ILE A 125 -6.07 5.62 -17.80
C ILE A 125 -4.55 5.66 -17.99
N ILE A 126 -4.06 6.49 -18.92
CA ILE A 126 -2.62 6.65 -19.17
C ILE A 126 -1.89 7.13 -17.92
N GLN A 127 -2.43 8.15 -17.22
CA GLN A 127 -1.85 8.67 -15.99
C GLN A 127 -1.83 7.62 -14.88
N ALA A 128 -2.90 6.85 -14.70
CA ALA A 128 -2.96 5.77 -13.72
C ALA A 128 -1.93 4.67 -14.01
N LEU A 129 -1.80 4.26 -15.27
CA LEU A 129 -0.79 3.29 -15.71
C LEU A 129 0.63 3.82 -15.48
N PHE A 130 0.89 5.07 -15.84
CA PHE A 130 2.18 5.71 -15.61
C PHE A 130 2.55 5.74 -14.12
N ARG A 131 1.62 6.21 -13.25
CA ARG A 131 1.83 6.23 -11.80
C ARG A 131 2.14 4.83 -11.25
N ARG A 132 1.41 3.81 -11.72
CA ARG A 132 1.65 2.40 -11.34
C ARG A 132 3.04 1.94 -11.76
N VAL A 133 3.43 2.15 -13.02
CA VAL A 133 4.75 1.73 -13.54
C VAL A 133 5.87 2.47 -12.79
N HIS A 134 5.72 3.78 -12.58
CA HIS A 134 6.69 4.58 -11.85
C HIS A 134 6.87 4.11 -10.40
N ALA A 135 5.77 3.90 -9.68
CA ALA A 135 5.81 3.40 -8.30
C ALA A 135 6.48 2.01 -8.22
N VAL A 136 6.17 1.12 -9.16
CA VAL A 136 6.81 -0.19 -9.27
C VAL A 136 8.30 -0.04 -9.52
N GLN A 137 8.72 0.75 -10.52
CA GLN A 137 10.13 0.98 -10.83
C GLN A 137 10.92 1.53 -9.64
N GLU A 138 10.35 2.50 -8.92
CA GLU A 138 10.97 3.02 -7.70
C GLU A 138 11.08 1.96 -6.60
N ALA A 139 10.03 1.18 -6.35
CA ALA A 139 10.05 0.12 -5.36
C ALA A 139 11.13 -0.94 -5.69
N TRP A 140 11.25 -1.32 -6.96
CA TRP A 140 12.30 -2.23 -7.43
C TRP A 140 13.69 -1.63 -7.30
N ARG A 141 13.86 -0.33 -7.56
CA ARG A 141 15.13 0.38 -7.38
C ARG A 141 15.56 0.37 -5.91
N ARG A 142 14.66 0.76 -5.00
CA ARG A 142 14.89 0.73 -3.54
C ARG A 142 15.18 -0.70 -3.05
N ARG A 143 14.45 -1.70 -3.56
CA ARG A 143 14.70 -3.11 -3.24
C ARG A 143 16.07 -3.58 -3.72
N ARG A 144 16.50 -3.22 -4.93
CA ARG A 144 17.85 -3.55 -5.42
C ARG A 144 18.95 -2.90 -4.59
N GLN A 145 18.78 -1.63 -4.21
CA GLN A 145 19.75 -0.93 -3.36
C GLN A 145 19.85 -1.57 -1.97
N THR A 146 18.71 -1.85 -1.33
CA THR A 146 18.68 -2.52 -0.02
C THR A 146 19.24 -3.93 -0.07
N GLN A 147 18.89 -4.74 -1.08
CA GLN A 147 19.45 -6.08 -1.27
C GLN A 147 20.97 -6.04 -1.53
N GLY A 148 21.42 -5.10 -2.37
CA GLY A 148 22.85 -4.87 -2.59
C GLY A 148 23.60 -4.50 -1.31
N ALA A 149 23.04 -3.58 -0.52
CA ALA A 149 23.60 -3.20 0.77
C ALA A 149 23.63 -4.38 1.76
N VAL A 150 22.55 -5.16 1.85
CA VAL A 150 22.47 -6.35 2.72
C VAL A 150 23.50 -7.40 2.31
N LEU A 151 23.69 -7.63 1.01
CA LEU A 151 24.72 -8.54 0.51
C LEU A 151 26.13 -8.07 0.90
N ILE A 152 26.44 -6.79 0.68
CA ILE A 152 27.73 -6.21 1.05
C ILE A 152 27.95 -6.35 2.56
N GLN A 153 26.96 -5.97 3.37
CA GLN A 153 27.06 -6.10 4.83
C GLN A 153 27.22 -7.56 5.28
N ARG A 154 26.52 -8.51 4.66
CA ARG A 154 26.67 -9.95 4.95
C ARG A 154 28.08 -10.43 4.65
N VAL A 155 28.63 -10.08 3.48
CA VAL A 155 30.01 -10.43 3.10
C VAL A 155 31.01 -9.79 4.04
N TYR A 156 30.82 -8.52 4.40
CA TYR A 156 31.68 -7.80 5.33
C TYR A 156 31.65 -8.41 6.73
N ARG A 157 30.46 -8.67 7.32
CA ARG A 157 30.33 -9.37 8.60
C ARG A 157 31.03 -10.73 8.58
N GLY A 158 30.90 -11.47 7.47
CA GLY A 158 31.63 -12.73 7.26
C GLY A 158 33.15 -12.56 7.15
N HIS A 159 33.62 -11.50 6.47
CA HIS A 159 35.05 -11.18 6.38
C HIS A 159 35.64 -10.81 7.74
N VAL A 160 34.96 -9.97 8.51
CA VAL A 160 35.35 -9.61 9.88
C VAL A 160 35.39 -10.84 10.77
N GLY A 161 34.38 -11.72 10.70
CA GLY A 161 34.36 -12.98 11.45
C GLY A 161 35.56 -13.88 11.10
N ARG A 162 35.87 -14.05 9.82
CA ARG A 162 37.05 -14.81 9.37
C ARG A 162 38.38 -14.15 9.74
N ALA A 163 38.45 -12.83 9.74
CA ALA A 163 39.64 -12.10 10.17
C ALA A 163 39.88 -12.28 11.67
N ARG A 164 38.83 -12.15 12.50
CA ARG A 164 38.88 -12.46 13.93
C ARG A 164 39.30 -13.90 14.18
N PHE A 165 38.66 -14.88 13.54
CA PHE A 165 39.03 -16.28 13.67
C PHE A 165 40.49 -16.54 13.27
N ARG A 166 40.98 -15.95 12.17
CA ARG A 166 42.39 -16.08 11.78
C ARG A 166 43.32 -15.50 12.84
N ALA A 167 43.06 -14.28 13.33
CA ALA A 167 43.86 -13.66 14.37
C ALA A 167 43.87 -14.49 15.68
N GLU A 168 42.73 -15.07 16.04
CA GLU A 168 42.56 -15.88 17.24
C GLU A 168 43.23 -17.26 17.10
N ARG A 169 43.10 -17.88 15.93
CA ARG A 169 43.83 -19.10 15.55
C ARG A 169 45.32 -18.86 15.58
N ASP A 170 45.82 -17.77 15.01
CA ASP A 170 47.24 -17.46 14.98
C ASP A 170 47.75 -17.16 16.40
N ARG A 171 46.96 -16.50 17.25
CA ARG A 171 47.25 -16.33 18.67
C ARG A 171 47.32 -17.66 19.42
N TYR A 172 46.38 -18.57 19.17
CA TYR A 172 46.38 -19.91 19.75
C TYR A 172 47.57 -20.74 19.27
N LEU A 173 47.85 -20.75 17.97
CA LEU A 173 49.00 -21.44 17.40
C LEU A 173 50.31 -20.90 17.97
N PHE A 174 50.44 -19.58 18.12
CA PHE A 174 51.60 -18.96 18.76
C PHE A 174 51.73 -19.41 20.23
N SER A 175 50.64 -19.38 21.00
CA SER A 175 50.64 -19.86 22.40
C SER A 175 50.98 -21.34 22.49
N LYS A 176 50.47 -22.17 21.57
CA LYS A 176 50.72 -23.61 21.53
C LYS A 176 52.17 -23.92 21.13
N ALA A 177 52.71 -23.23 20.13
CA ALA A 177 54.11 -23.36 19.74
C ALA A 177 55.04 -22.88 20.87
N GLN A 178 54.69 -21.78 21.54
CA GLN A 178 55.46 -21.28 22.68
C GLN A 178 55.45 -22.25 23.87
N THR A 179 54.29 -22.81 24.23
CA THR A 179 54.21 -23.83 25.29
C THR A 179 54.99 -25.09 24.92
N GLN A 180 54.84 -25.60 23.70
CA GLN A 180 55.63 -26.75 23.22
C GLN A 180 57.15 -26.48 23.25
N ASN A 181 57.60 -25.30 22.84
CA ASN A 181 59.01 -24.94 22.89
C ASN A 181 59.53 -24.81 24.33
N ILE A 182 58.72 -24.25 25.24
CA ILE A 182 59.06 -24.17 26.67
C ILE A 182 59.12 -25.57 27.30
N ASP A 183 58.17 -26.44 26.97
CA ASP A 183 58.12 -27.80 27.52
C ASP A 183 59.25 -28.66 26.96
N PHE A 184 59.58 -28.54 25.67
CA PHE A 184 60.76 -29.16 25.07
C PHE A 184 62.06 -28.64 25.72
N GLY A 185 62.16 -27.32 25.94
CA GLY A 185 63.28 -26.72 26.65
C GLY A 185 63.43 -27.23 28.09
N LYS A 186 62.32 -27.39 28.83
CA LYS A 186 62.31 -27.98 30.17
C LYS A 186 62.73 -29.45 30.17
N GLN A 187 62.23 -30.23 29.22
CA GLN A 187 62.60 -31.64 29.06
C GLN A 187 64.10 -31.79 28.76
N MET A 188 64.62 -31.03 27.79
CA MET A 188 66.05 -31.01 27.48
C MET A 188 66.90 -30.63 28.69
N LEU A 189 66.48 -29.63 29.47
CA LEU A 189 67.22 -29.19 30.66
C LEU A 189 67.18 -30.25 31.77
N LEU A 190 66.03 -30.92 31.95
CA LEU A 190 65.91 -32.06 32.86
C LEU A 190 66.83 -33.22 32.45
N GLU A 191 66.86 -33.59 31.17
CA GLU A 191 67.72 -34.65 30.65
C GLU A 191 69.20 -34.31 30.81
N TYR A 192 69.61 -33.09 30.47
CA TYR A 192 71.00 -32.65 30.68
C TYR A 192 71.37 -32.58 32.16
N LYS A 193 70.44 -32.21 33.04
CA LYS A 193 70.68 -32.22 34.49
C LYS A 193 70.85 -33.65 35.00
N LEU A 194 70.00 -34.59 34.59
CA LEU A 194 70.12 -36.00 34.95
C LEU A 194 71.43 -36.60 34.42
N TYR A 195 71.78 -36.32 33.16
CA TYR A 195 73.05 -36.76 32.57
C TYR A 195 74.27 -36.15 33.28
N GLY A 196 74.19 -34.88 33.65
CA GLY A 196 75.20 -34.21 34.48
C GLY A 196 75.36 -34.86 35.85
N THR A 197 74.26 -35.15 36.57
CA THR A 197 74.33 -35.87 37.86
C THR A 197 74.91 -37.26 37.73
N ARG A 198 74.61 -37.96 36.63
CA ARG A 198 75.17 -39.27 36.32
C ARG A 198 76.69 -39.18 36.10
N LEU A 199 77.15 -38.25 35.26
CA LEU A 199 78.59 -38.04 35.04
C LEU A 199 79.32 -37.62 36.32
N GLN A 200 78.71 -36.77 37.15
CA GLN A 200 79.25 -36.42 38.48
C GLN A 200 79.44 -37.67 39.35
N SER A 201 78.45 -38.58 39.35
CA SER A 201 78.57 -39.85 40.08
C SER A 201 79.64 -40.77 39.49
N GLU A 202 79.76 -40.87 38.16
CA GLU A 202 80.77 -41.68 37.47
C GLU A 202 82.19 -41.15 37.75
N VAL A 203 82.39 -39.83 37.71
CA VAL A 203 83.68 -39.21 38.07
C VAL A 203 84.02 -39.46 39.54
N ALA A 204 83.05 -39.33 40.45
CA ALA A 204 83.27 -39.59 41.87
C ALA A 204 83.66 -41.07 42.14
N LEU A 205 83.06 -42.02 41.42
CA LEU A 205 83.45 -43.43 41.50
C LEU A 205 84.87 -43.67 40.99
N LEU A 206 85.23 -43.09 39.84
CA LEU A 206 86.59 -43.21 39.27
C LEU A 206 87.65 -42.57 40.17
N VAL A 207 87.33 -41.45 40.85
CA VAL A 207 88.21 -40.84 41.86
C VAL A 207 88.42 -41.81 43.03
N ASN A 208 87.34 -42.42 43.54
CA ASN A 208 87.45 -43.40 44.63
C ASN A 208 88.26 -44.63 44.21
N GLU A 209 88.04 -45.18 43.01
CA GLU A 209 88.83 -46.31 42.48
C GLU A 209 90.31 -45.95 42.30
N LYS A 210 90.60 -44.76 41.79
CA LYS A 210 91.97 -44.24 41.68
C LYS A 210 92.64 -44.15 43.04
N THR A 211 92.01 -43.54 44.04
CA THR A 211 92.59 -43.43 45.40
C THR A 211 92.89 -44.80 46.03
N LYS A 212 92.05 -45.82 45.77
CA LYS A 212 92.30 -47.20 46.21
C LYS A 212 93.49 -47.85 45.49
N ALA A 213 93.61 -47.61 44.18
CA ALA A 213 94.75 -48.08 43.40
C ALA A 213 96.06 -47.38 43.84
N GLU A 214 96.03 -46.07 44.08
CA GLU A 214 97.15 -45.29 44.62
C GLU A 214 97.60 -45.83 45.99
N ALA A 215 96.66 -46.06 46.91
CA ALA A 215 96.97 -46.66 48.21
C ALA A 215 97.59 -48.08 48.08
N SER A 216 97.14 -48.86 47.09
CA SER A 216 97.73 -50.18 46.80
C SER A 216 99.15 -50.07 46.21
N VAL A 217 99.41 -49.04 45.39
CA VAL A 217 100.75 -48.74 44.86
C VAL A 217 101.68 -48.29 45.98
N GLU A 218 101.23 -47.41 46.87
CA GLU A 218 101.99 -46.98 48.05
C GLU A 218 102.37 -48.18 48.93
N SER A 219 101.42 -49.07 49.21
CA SER A 219 101.68 -50.32 49.96
C SER A 219 102.75 -51.18 49.30
N LEU A 220 102.67 -51.38 47.97
CA LEU A 220 103.66 -52.19 47.24
C LEU A 220 105.04 -51.52 47.15
N LEU A 221 105.10 -50.19 47.07
CA LEU A 221 106.36 -49.45 47.10
C LEU A 221 107.05 -49.59 48.46
N VAL A 222 106.30 -49.55 49.55
CA VAL A 222 106.81 -49.82 50.90
C VAL A 222 107.34 -51.26 50.99
N GLU A 223 106.56 -52.25 50.55
CA GLU A 223 107.01 -53.65 50.51
C GLU A 223 108.29 -53.84 49.67
N ILE A 224 108.40 -53.20 48.50
CA ILE A 224 109.61 -53.26 47.66
C ILE A 224 110.80 -52.61 48.38
N ALA A 225 110.62 -51.47 49.04
CA ALA A 225 111.68 -50.80 49.77
C ALA A 225 112.20 -51.64 50.95
N GLU A 226 111.29 -52.31 51.67
CA GLU A 226 111.63 -53.27 52.73
C GLU A 226 112.41 -54.47 52.17
N PHE A 227 111.96 -55.05 51.06
CA PHE A 227 112.67 -56.17 50.43
C PHE A 227 114.04 -55.74 49.87
N GLU A 228 114.16 -54.58 49.25
CA GLU A 228 115.45 -54.04 48.78
C GLU A 228 116.40 -53.76 49.94
N ALA A 229 115.91 -53.27 51.09
CA ALA A 229 116.71 -53.16 52.30
C ALA A 229 117.18 -54.53 52.79
N GLY A 230 116.31 -55.54 52.79
CA GLY A 230 116.67 -56.92 53.12
C GLY A 230 117.71 -57.51 52.15
N VAL A 231 117.61 -57.23 50.85
CA VAL A 231 118.61 -57.63 49.85
C VAL A 231 119.97 -57.00 50.12
N ARG A 232 120.04 -55.70 50.48
CA ARG A 232 121.32 -55.05 50.84
C ARG A 232 121.98 -55.71 52.05
N VAL A 233 121.19 -56.08 53.06
CA VAL A 233 121.71 -56.81 54.24
C VAL A 233 122.27 -58.16 53.82
N LEU A 234 121.52 -58.94 53.03
CA LEU A 234 121.98 -60.24 52.51
C LEU A 234 123.24 -60.10 51.63
N GLU A 235 123.35 -59.05 50.81
CA GLU A 235 124.55 -58.74 50.02
C GLU A 235 125.77 -58.48 50.92
N THR A 236 125.59 -57.70 52.00
CA THR A 236 126.68 -57.45 52.96
C THR A 236 127.10 -58.70 53.71
N GLU A 237 126.15 -59.57 54.07
CA GLU A 237 126.44 -60.86 54.73
C GLU A 237 127.11 -61.85 53.76
N MET A 238 126.67 -61.91 52.50
CA MET A 238 127.30 -62.70 51.45
C MET A 238 128.73 -62.22 51.17
N HIS A 239 128.96 -60.90 51.10
CA HIS A 239 130.30 -60.34 50.95
C HIS A 239 131.19 -60.61 52.16
N ALA A 240 130.65 -60.52 53.38
CA ALA A 240 131.38 -60.86 54.60
C ALA A 240 131.78 -62.35 54.60
N LEU A 241 130.88 -63.26 54.24
CA LEU A 241 131.20 -64.69 54.11
C LEU A 241 132.20 -64.96 52.97
N SER A 242 132.12 -64.22 51.85
CA SER A 242 133.11 -64.34 50.77
C SER A 242 134.48 -63.78 51.17
N GLN A 243 134.54 -62.72 51.97
CA GLN A 243 135.80 -62.20 52.53
C GLN A 243 136.42 -63.23 53.47
N ILE A 244 135.62 -63.82 54.38
CA ILE A 244 136.06 -64.91 55.26
C ILE A 244 136.57 -66.11 54.44
N GLU A 245 135.88 -66.50 53.36
CA GLU A 245 136.32 -67.57 52.46
C GLU A 245 137.69 -67.26 51.83
N THR A 246 137.94 -66.02 51.39
CA THR A 246 139.22 -65.61 50.79
C THR A 246 140.36 -65.48 51.80
N GLU A 247 140.09 -64.89 52.97
CA GLU A 247 141.11 -64.63 54.01
C GLU A 247 141.57 -65.91 54.70
N ALA A 248 140.73 -66.94 54.76
CA ALA A 248 141.03 -68.21 55.40
C ALA A 248 141.40 -69.34 54.41
N THR A 249 141.85 -68.97 53.20
CA THR A 249 142.34 -69.91 52.18
C THR A 249 143.63 -70.61 52.64
N GLY A 250 143.49 -71.85 53.17
CA GLY A 250 144.61 -72.72 53.53
C GLY A 250 144.67 -73.17 55.00
N VAL A 251 143.84 -72.60 55.88
CA VAL A 251 143.85 -72.90 57.34
C VAL A 251 142.54 -73.56 57.83
N LEU A 252 141.54 -73.69 56.96
CA LEU A 252 140.22 -74.22 57.33
C LEU A 252 140.07 -75.73 57.11
N ASP A 253 139.57 -76.39 58.15
CA ASP A 253 139.20 -77.81 58.22
C ASP A 253 138.04 -78.16 57.26
N GLU A 254 137.96 -79.42 56.80
CA GLU A 254 137.00 -79.85 55.76
C GLU A 254 135.53 -79.63 56.18
N GLN A 255 135.25 -79.81 57.46
CA GLN A 255 133.93 -79.60 58.08
C GLN A 255 133.49 -78.13 58.04
N ALA A 256 134.42 -77.20 58.28
CA ALA A 256 134.13 -75.75 58.32
C ALA A 256 133.87 -75.21 56.91
N LYS A 257 134.60 -75.70 55.90
CA LYS A 257 134.33 -75.39 54.49
C LYS A 257 132.95 -75.86 54.04
N TRP A 258 132.47 -77.00 54.54
CA TRP A 258 131.12 -77.49 54.25
C TRP A 258 130.05 -76.57 54.87
N GLN A 259 130.23 -76.15 56.14
CA GLN A 259 129.30 -75.23 56.81
C GLN A 259 129.25 -73.85 56.14
N LEU A 260 130.39 -73.32 55.71
CA LEU A 260 130.47 -72.04 54.97
C LEU A 260 129.77 -72.14 53.62
N ARG A 261 129.92 -73.26 52.90
CA ARG A 261 129.18 -73.53 51.66
C ARG A 261 127.68 -73.69 51.89
N ASP A 262 127.27 -74.36 52.96
CA ASP A 262 125.86 -74.53 53.30
C ASP A 262 125.20 -73.20 53.70
N GLN A 263 125.88 -72.37 54.49
CA GLN A 263 125.41 -71.01 54.83
C GLN A 263 125.35 -70.09 53.60
N LYS A 264 126.36 -70.15 52.73
CA LYS A 264 126.37 -69.40 51.46
C LYS A 264 125.25 -69.85 50.54
N MET A 265 125.02 -71.16 50.41
CA MET A 265 123.90 -71.70 49.62
C MET A 265 122.53 -71.29 50.17
N ARG A 266 122.36 -71.20 51.50
CA ARG A 266 121.11 -70.70 52.11
C ARG A 266 120.91 -69.22 51.86
N LEU A 267 121.94 -68.40 52.05
CA LEU A 267 121.87 -66.97 51.77
C LEU A 267 121.65 -66.69 50.28
N ASP A 268 122.27 -67.47 49.38
CA ASP A 268 122.00 -67.40 47.93
C ASP A 268 120.55 -67.78 47.61
N GLN A 269 120.00 -68.78 48.30
CA GLN A 269 118.60 -69.18 48.13
C GLN A 269 117.64 -68.09 48.65
N GLU A 270 117.93 -67.50 49.80
CA GLU A 270 117.17 -66.38 50.37
C GLU A 270 117.27 -65.12 49.51
N PHE A 271 118.45 -64.82 48.98
CA PHE A 271 118.71 -63.72 48.05
C PHE A 271 117.92 -63.92 46.75
N ALA A 272 117.96 -65.11 46.16
CA ALA A 272 117.17 -65.46 44.99
C ALA A 272 115.65 -65.38 45.26
N MET A 273 115.19 -65.81 46.44
CA MET A 273 113.78 -65.67 46.85
C MET A 273 113.38 -64.21 47.03
N MET A 274 114.24 -63.36 47.60
CA MET A 274 113.99 -61.92 47.79
C MET A 274 113.96 -61.19 46.45
N LEU A 275 114.89 -61.47 45.53
CA LEU A 275 114.86 -60.94 44.18
C LEU A 275 113.60 -61.36 43.42
N LYS A 276 113.15 -62.62 43.59
CA LYS A 276 111.90 -63.09 43.01
C LYS A 276 110.69 -62.33 43.58
N LYS A 277 110.63 -62.12 44.90
CA LYS A 277 109.56 -61.30 45.52
C LYS A 277 109.57 -59.86 45.02
N ILE A 278 110.74 -59.24 44.87
CA ILE A 278 110.88 -57.89 44.29
C ILE A 278 110.41 -57.88 42.84
N ALA A 279 110.80 -58.87 42.03
CA ALA A 279 110.35 -58.99 40.64
C ALA A 279 108.82 -59.12 40.56
N ASP A 280 108.22 -60.02 41.34
CA ASP A 280 106.77 -60.22 41.40
C ASP A 280 106.02 -58.94 41.84
N ARG A 281 106.60 -58.13 42.75
CA ARG A 281 106.00 -56.86 43.19
C ARG A 281 106.18 -55.75 42.17
N ARG A 282 107.34 -55.67 41.50
CA ARG A 282 107.57 -54.74 40.39
C ARG A 282 106.64 -55.04 39.21
N GLU A 283 106.38 -56.31 38.91
CA GLU A 283 105.40 -56.70 37.90
C GLU A 283 103.99 -56.26 38.28
N LYS A 284 103.55 -56.52 39.53
CA LYS A 284 102.26 -56.04 40.05
C LYS A 284 102.16 -54.51 40.04
N LEU A 285 103.24 -53.81 40.33
CA LEU A 285 103.32 -52.35 40.27
C LEU A 285 103.21 -51.85 38.84
N LEU A 286 103.82 -52.53 37.86
CA LEU A 286 103.70 -52.21 36.44
C LEU A 286 102.25 -52.37 35.97
N VAL A 287 101.59 -53.47 36.35
CA VAL A 287 100.16 -53.67 36.07
C VAL A 287 99.32 -52.57 36.72
N LEU A 288 99.52 -52.29 38.01
CA LEU A 288 98.80 -51.21 38.71
C LEU A 288 99.05 -49.84 38.08
N GLY A 289 100.28 -49.55 37.66
CA GLY A 289 100.64 -48.33 36.95
C GLY A 289 99.88 -48.17 35.63
N THR A 290 99.76 -49.25 34.84
CA THR A 290 98.93 -49.22 33.61
C THR A 290 97.45 -49.04 33.92
N THR A 291 96.94 -49.66 34.99
CA THR A 291 95.52 -49.48 35.41
C THR A 291 95.27 -48.07 35.92
N LEU A 292 96.20 -47.46 36.65
CA LEU A 292 96.09 -46.10 37.16
C LEU A 292 96.13 -45.08 36.01
N GLN A 293 97.01 -45.28 35.03
CA GLN A 293 97.00 -44.48 33.80
C GLN A 293 95.70 -44.62 33.01
N ALA A 294 95.10 -45.82 32.96
CA ALA A 294 93.82 -46.04 32.31
C ALA A 294 92.66 -45.37 33.09
N LEU A 295 92.65 -45.47 34.42
CA LEU A 295 91.70 -44.80 35.29
C LEU A 295 91.81 -43.27 35.18
N ASP A 296 93.02 -42.72 35.13
CA ASP A 296 93.24 -41.28 34.97
C ASP A 296 92.78 -40.76 33.60
N LYS A 297 93.06 -41.50 32.52
CA LYS A 297 92.54 -41.16 31.19
C LYS A 297 91.01 -41.19 31.16
N SER A 298 90.40 -42.22 31.77
CA SER A 298 88.93 -42.35 31.86
C SER A 298 88.32 -41.22 32.70
N ARG A 299 88.92 -40.88 33.84
CA ARG A 299 88.50 -39.78 34.71
C ARG A 299 88.57 -38.44 33.98
N HIS A 300 89.69 -38.15 33.32
CA HIS A 300 89.86 -36.91 32.56
C HIS A 300 88.88 -36.81 31.39
N ALA A 301 88.63 -37.89 30.65
CA ALA A 301 87.62 -37.90 29.59
C ALA A 301 86.22 -37.58 30.13
N LYS A 302 85.83 -38.18 31.26
CA LYS A 302 84.53 -37.95 31.91
C LYS A 302 84.41 -36.55 32.51
N GLU A 303 85.49 -35.99 33.05
CA GLU A 303 85.57 -34.59 33.52
C GLU A 303 85.45 -33.60 32.34
N GLU A 304 86.05 -33.91 31.20
CA GLU A 304 85.93 -33.11 29.98
C GLU A 304 84.52 -33.15 29.40
N ASP A 305 83.87 -34.31 29.41
CA ASP A 305 82.46 -34.47 29.04
C ASP A 305 81.56 -33.62 29.96
N LEU A 306 81.82 -33.65 31.27
CA LEU A 306 81.09 -32.86 32.27
C LEU A 306 81.28 -31.35 32.04
N ARG A 307 82.52 -30.88 31.87
CA ARG A 307 82.81 -29.48 31.51
C ARG A 307 82.22 -29.09 30.16
N GLY A 308 82.12 -30.04 29.23
CA GLY A 308 81.46 -29.88 27.94
C GLY A 308 79.96 -29.65 28.09
N LEU A 309 79.31 -30.40 28.97
CA LEU A 309 77.89 -30.22 29.30
C LEU A 309 77.61 -28.94 30.05
N GLU A 310 78.45 -28.56 31.03
CA GLU A 310 78.30 -27.31 31.77
C GLU A 310 78.33 -26.10 30.83
N ARG A 311 79.29 -26.07 29.89
CA ARG A 311 79.35 -25.03 28.85
C ARG A 311 78.10 -25.00 27.99
N LYS A 312 77.60 -26.18 27.56
CA LYS A 312 76.36 -26.28 26.77
C LYS A 312 75.13 -25.83 27.57
N LEU A 313 75.06 -26.15 28.86
CA LEU A 313 73.95 -25.78 29.74
C LEU A 313 73.92 -24.27 29.98
N VAL A 314 75.08 -23.64 30.19
CA VAL A 314 75.21 -22.18 30.34
C VAL A 314 74.76 -21.46 29.07
N LEU A 315 75.19 -21.92 27.89
CA LEU A 315 74.74 -21.36 26.62
C LEU A 315 73.22 -21.50 26.41
N LEU A 316 72.64 -22.64 26.82
CA LEU A 316 71.21 -22.88 26.71
C LEU A 316 70.42 -22.00 27.68
N LEU A 317 70.92 -21.77 28.90
CA LEU A 317 70.31 -20.86 29.88
C LEU A 317 70.37 -19.41 29.42
N ASP A 318 71.49 -18.96 28.83
CA ASP A 318 71.64 -17.60 28.30
C ASP A 318 70.68 -17.37 27.11
N GLU A 319 70.59 -18.34 26.19
CA GLU A 319 69.64 -18.28 25.07
C GLU A 319 68.17 -18.29 25.56
N GLN A 320 67.84 -19.07 26.59
CA GLN A 320 66.50 -19.03 27.20
C GLN A 320 66.19 -17.70 27.88
N GLN A 321 67.17 -17.09 28.57
CA GLN A 321 67.03 -15.78 29.19
C GLN A 321 66.82 -14.69 28.14
N ARG A 322 67.55 -14.75 27.02
CA ARG A 322 67.40 -13.85 25.88
C ARG A 322 66.03 -13.99 25.21
N GLN A 323 65.53 -15.22 25.07
CA GLN A 323 64.18 -15.48 24.58
C GLN A 323 63.09 -14.93 25.51
N LEU A 324 63.24 -15.08 26.84
CA LEU A 324 62.32 -14.51 27.82
C LEU A 324 62.31 -12.98 27.78
N GLN A 325 63.47 -12.34 27.69
CA GLN A 325 63.56 -10.88 27.51
C GLN A 325 62.91 -10.42 26.20
N GLY A 326 63.13 -11.17 25.10
CA GLY A 326 62.49 -10.91 23.81
C GLY A 326 60.97 -11.04 23.85
N ILE A 327 60.43 -11.99 24.63
CA ILE A 327 58.98 -12.14 24.86
C ILE A 327 58.45 -10.94 25.65
N LYS A 328 59.12 -10.53 26.75
CA LYS A 328 58.73 -9.35 27.54
C LYS A 328 58.68 -8.08 26.69
N ALA A 329 59.73 -7.80 25.93
CA ALA A 329 59.79 -6.62 25.06
C ALA A 329 58.69 -6.62 23.97
N LYS A 330 58.34 -7.79 23.43
CA LYS A 330 57.22 -7.91 22.46
C LYS A 330 55.86 -7.70 23.13
N GLN A 331 55.69 -8.15 24.36
CA GLN A 331 54.45 -7.99 25.12
C GLN A 331 54.24 -6.53 25.52
N GLU A 332 55.31 -5.85 25.91
CA GLU A 332 55.35 -4.41 26.19
C GLU A 332 55.02 -3.59 24.92
N LYS A 333 55.67 -3.87 23.77
CA LYS A 333 55.33 -3.25 22.48
C LYS A 333 53.89 -3.50 22.06
N ARG A 334 53.36 -4.70 22.25
CA ARG A 334 51.96 -5.02 21.90
C ARG A 334 50.97 -4.30 22.82
N SER A 335 51.32 -4.11 24.09
CA SER A 335 50.54 -3.30 25.03
C SER A 335 50.57 -1.82 24.66
N GLN A 336 51.71 -1.31 24.18
CA GLN A 336 51.89 0.05 23.68
C GLN A 336 51.05 0.33 22.43
N VAL A 337 51.09 -0.57 21.43
CA VAL A 337 50.30 -0.42 20.18
C VAL A 337 48.79 -0.45 20.45
N LEU A 338 48.34 -1.19 21.46
CA LEU A 338 46.93 -1.17 21.88
C LEU A 338 46.52 0.19 22.50
N VAL A 339 47.47 0.91 23.11
CA VAL A 339 47.27 2.28 23.62
C VAL A 339 47.24 3.28 22.47
N ASP A 340 48.14 3.16 21.49
CA ASP A 340 48.21 4.08 20.34
C ASP A 340 46.99 3.96 19.41
N VAL A 341 46.42 2.76 19.25
CA VAL A 341 45.18 2.55 18.46
C VAL A 341 43.93 3.07 19.20
N ALA A 342 43.96 3.15 20.53
CA ALA A 342 42.89 3.72 21.34
C ALA A 342 43.03 5.25 21.51
N GLY A 343 44.23 5.79 21.32
CA GLY A 343 44.58 7.21 21.49
C GLY A 343 44.83 7.93 20.17
N GLY A 344 43.91 7.85 19.20
CA GLY A 344 43.95 8.69 18.00
C GLY A 344 43.65 10.16 18.34
N VAL A 345 44.61 10.89 18.88
CA VAL A 345 44.57 12.34 19.05
C VAL A 345 44.86 13.00 17.70
N ILE A 346 43.86 13.65 17.11
CA ILE A 346 44.05 14.55 15.96
C ILE A 346 44.29 15.97 16.51
N PRO A 347 45.43 16.62 16.24
CA PRO A 347 45.67 18.01 16.66
C PRO A 347 44.88 19.00 15.78
N PRO A 348 44.47 20.17 16.30
CA PRO A 348 43.71 21.13 15.51
C PRO A 348 44.65 21.96 14.62
N GLY A 349 44.38 21.97 13.31
CA GLY A 349 45.06 22.81 12.33
C GLY A 349 44.11 23.17 11.17
N PRO A 350 44.33 24.32 10.48
CA PRO A 350 43.26 25.24 10.13
C PRO A 350 42.65 25.05 8.72
N LEU A 351 41.38 25.48 8.63
CA LEU A 351 40.62 26.00 7.48
C LEU A 351 41.08 25.63 6.06
N GLY A 352 40.17 24.97 5.32
CA GLY A 352 39.99 25.25 3.90
C GLY A 352 39.84 24.01 3.01
N GLY A 353 38.63 23.84 2.46
CA GLY A 353 38.49 23.47 1.06
C GLY A 353 38.27 22.00 0.70
N VAL A 354 37.16 21.83 -0.02
CA VAL A 354 36.87 20.84 -1.08
C VAL A 354 36.14 19.55 -0.66
N ASP A 355 34.88 19.59 -1.08
CA ASP A 355 33.89 18.54 -1.28
C ASP A 355 34.42 17.20 -1.81
N HIS A 356 34.00 16.10 -1.18
CA HIS A 356 33.42 14.94 -1.86
C HIS A 356 32.82 13.91 -0.88
N GLY A 357 31.51 13.71 -0.98
CA GLY A 357 30.85 12.40 -0.91
C GLY A 357 30.97 11.58 0.38
N GLN A 358 30.00 11.75 1.28
CA GLN A 358 29.76 10.81 2.38
C GLN A 358 29.04 9.55 1.86
N PRO A 359 29.41 8.36 2.37
CA PRO A 359 28.36 7.53 2.95
C PRO A 359 28.73 6.99 4.33
N GLY A 360 27.75 7.05 5.24
CA GLY A 360 27.58 6.06 6.30
C GLY A 360 28.25 6.39 7.63
N GLY A 361 27.48 6.96 8.56
CA GLY A 361 27.83 7.00 9.97
C GLY A 361 27.95 5.59 10.55
N SER A 362 29.17 5.24 10.94
CA SER A 362 29.44 4.18 11.92
C SER A 362 29.30 4.78 13.31
N VAL A 363 28.31 4.31 14.07
CA VAL A 363 28.25 4.54 15.51
C VAL A 363 29.34 3.67 16.14
N SER A 364 30.43 4.28 16.60
CA SER A 364 31.40 3.62 17.49
C SER A 364 30.82 3.61 18.91
N CYS A 365 30.61 2.42 19.45
CA CYS A 365 30.43 2.24 20.88
C CYS A 365 31.83 2.27 21.52
N GLY A 366 32.18 3.38 22.17
CA GLY A 366 33.42 3.52 22.93
C GLY A 366 33.15 3.25 24.41
N THR A 367 33.51 2.06 24.89
CA THR A 367 33.74 1.81 26.31
C THR A 367 35.16 2.21 26.65
N THR A 368 35.33 3.31 27.39
CA THR A 368 36.60 3.74 27.97
C THR A 368 36.76 3.15 29.36
N VAL A 369 37.88 2.46 29.61
CA VAL A 369 38.33 2.09 30.98
C VAL A 369 39.14 3.27 31.50
N SER A 370 38.85 3.74 32.73
CA SER A 370 39.51 4.93 33.27
C SER A 370 41.01 4.68 33.50
N PRO A 371 41.87 5.70 33.30
CA PRO A 371 43.32 5.57 33.49
C PRO A 371 43.70 5.23 34.94
N GLU A 372 42.90 5.65 35.93
CA GLU A 372 43.12 5.34 37.35
C GLU A 372 42.97 3.84 37.66
N GLN A 373 41.93 3.18 37.12
CA GLN A 373 41.71 1.74 37.32
C GLN A 373 42.86 0.89 36.74
N ARG A 374 43.58 1.42 35.75
CA ARG A 374 44.71 0.76 35.10
C ARG A 374 46.02 0.96 35.88
N GLN A 375 46.16 2.10 36.55
CA GLN A 375 47.28 2.41 37.42
C GLN A 375 47.24 1.56 38.70
N GLU A 376 46.03 1.33 39.24
CA GLU A 376 45.79 0.46 40.39
C GLU A 376 46.04 -1.03 40.07
N ALA A 377 45.68 -1.48 38.86
CA ALA A 377 46.00 -2.82 38.39
C ALA A 377 47.51 -3.03 38.15
N ASN A 378 48.21 -2.02 37.64
CA ASN A 378 49.66 -2.06 37.46
C ASN A 378 50.41 -2.02 38.80
N SER A 379 49.98 -1.21 39.78
CA SER A 379 50.60 -1.16 41.11
C SER A 379 50.38 -2.46 41.88
N LEU A 380 49.22 -3.11 41.71
CA LEU A 380 48.96 -4.45 42.25
C LEU A 380 49.90 -5.50 41.63
N MET A 381 50.14 -5.43 40.32
CA MET A 381 51.06 -6.36 39.62
C MET A 381 52.52 -6.18 40.07
N GLU A 382 52.97 -4.93 40.22
CA GLU A 382 54.33 -4.57 40.66
C GLU A 382 54.56 -4.93 42.15
N SER A 383 53.53 -4.77 42.99
CA SER A 383 53.55 -5.24 44.38
C SER A 383 53.61 -6.77 44.49
N THR A 384 53.04 -7.52 43.55
CA THR A 384 53.20 -8.98 43.48
C THR A 384 54.54 -9.42 42.88
N GLU A 385 55.12 -8.64 41.97
CA GLU A 385 56.45 -8.92 41.39
C GLU A 385 57.56 -8.78 42.43
N THR A 386 57.49 -7.76 43.28
CA THR A 386 58.39 -7.62 44.44
C THR A 386 58.22 -8.79 45.43
N MET A 387 56.99 -9.24 45.67
CA MET A 387 56.70 -10.39 46.54
C MET A 387 57.20 -11.73 45.97
N MET A 388 57.18 -11.91 44.64
CA MET A 388 57.78 -13.09 43.97
C MET A 388 59.31 -13.01 43.92
N LYS A 389 59.89 -11.80 43.83
CA LYS A 389 61.33 -11.57 43.82
C LYS A 389 61.98 -11.83 45.19
N PHE A 390 61.23 -11.64 46.29
CA PHE A 390 61.62 -12.08 47.65
C PHE A 390 61.18 -13.52 48.00
N GLY A 391 60.31 -14.13 47.18
CA GLY A 391 59.74 -15.46 47.40
C GLY A 391 60.59 -16.66 46.95
N PHE A 392 61.81 -16.46 46.47
CA PHE A 392 62.68 -17.57 46.05
C PHE A 392 63.32 -18.35 47.21
N MET A 393 63.02 -18.00 48.47
CA MET A 393 63.50 -18.73 49.65
C MET A 393 62.43 -19.46 50.48
N SER A 394 61.13 -19.41 50.17
CA SER A 394 60.17 -20.29 50.88
C SER A 394 58.94 -20.67 50.06
N MET A 395 58.62 -21.96 50.09
CA MET A 395 57.69 -22.62 49.16
C MET A 395 56.20 -22.56 49.57
N SER A 396 55.79 -21.75 50.55
CA SER A 396 54.44 -21.88 51.14
C SER A 396 53.50 -20.67 51.07
N MET A 397 53.94 -19.48 50.65
CA MET A 397 53.07 -18.28 50.67
C MET A 397 52.47 -17.84 49.33
N THR A 398 52.88 -18.41 48.20
CA THR A 398 52.42 -18.01 46.85
C THR A 398 51.00 -18.46 46.50
N TYR A 399 50.45 -19.45 47.21
CA TYR A 399 49.11 -19.99 46.92
C TYR A 399 47.96 -19.08 47.43
N PHE A 400 48.21 -18.25 48.44
CA PHE A 400 47.21 -17.32 48.97
C PHE A 400 47.11 -16.02 48.14
N SER A 401 48.22 -15.60 47.51
CA SER A 401 48.28 -14.39 46.68
C SER A 401 47.58 -14.58 45.31
N SER A 402 47.73 -15.76 44.69
CA SER A 402 47.05 -16.08 43.41
C SER A 402 45.53 -16.19 43.55
N MET A 403 45.01 -16.60 44.71
CA MET A 403 43.57 -16.74 44.97
C MET A 403 42.84 -15.39 45.09
N ASN A 404 43.50 -14.38 45.67
CA ASN A 404 42.95 -13.03 45.77
C ASN A 404 42.99 -12.27 44.43
N MET A 405 44.00 -12.51 43.60
CA MET A 405 44.07 -11.98 42.23
C MET A 405 42.93 -12.52 41.35
N ILE A 406 42.60 -13.81 41.48
CA ILE A 406 41.48 -14.43 40.74
C ILE A 406 40.12 -13.89 41.21
N LYS A 407 39.94 -13.60 42.50
CA LYS A 407 38.73 -12.93 43.02
C LYS A 407 38.58 -11.50 42.49
N ALA A 408 39.66 -10.73 42.46
CA ALA A 408 39.66 -9.36 41.95
C ALA A 408 39.34 -9.30 40.44
N MET A 409 39.93 -10.19 39.61
CA MET A 409 39.61 -10.25 38.18
C MET A 409 38.16 -10.67 37.89
N ARG A 410 37.55 -11.53 38.72
CA ARG A 410 36.17 -12.00 38.52
C ARG A 410 35.13 -10.94 38.89
N GLN A 411 35.44 -10.06 39.85
CA GLN A 411 34.57 -8.98 40.30
C GLN A 411 34.47 -7.83 39.27
N ILE A 412 35.56 -7.57 38.53
CA ILE A 412 35.60 -6.59 37.43
C ILE A 412 34.81 -7.06 36.21
N GLY A 413 34.77 -8.37 35.94
CA GLY A 413 33.98 -8.95 34.83
C GLY A 413 32.46 -8.95 35.06
N ALA A 414 32.01 -9.01 36.32
CA ALA A 414 30.59 -9.07 36.68
C ALA A 414 29.89 -7.70 36.68
N HIS A 415 30.62 -6.61 36.91
CA HIS A 415 30.07 -5.25 36.91
C HIS A 415 29.73 -4.72 35.50
N HIS A 416 30.39 -5.23 34.45
CA HIS A 416 30.12 -4.83 33.06
C HIS A 416 28.81 -5.41 32.50
N THR A 417 28.32 -6.54 33.01
CA THR A 417 27.12 -7.21 32.48
C THR A 417 25.82 -6.63 33.07
N PHE A 418 25.88 -6.03 34.26
CA PHE A 418 24.70 -5.50 34.94
C PHE A 418 24.27 -4.11 34.43
N LEU A 419 25.22 -3.28 33.97
CA LEU A 419 24.95 -1.94 33.42
C LEU A 419 24.47 -1.95 31.96
N ASP A 420 24.86 -2.96 31.17
CA ASP A 420 24.36 -3.14 29.80
C ASP A 420 22.87 -3.55 29.75
N SER A 421 22.38 -4.18 30.81
CA SER A 421 20.97 -4.60 30.94
C SER A 421 20.04 -3.41 31.22
N ALA A 422 20.53 -2.39 31.93
CA ALA A 422 19.76 -1.21 32.31
C ALA A 422 19.65 -0.18 31.16
N ASN A 423 20.68 -0.06 30.32
CA ASN A 423 20.67 0.86 29.17
C ASN A 423 19.90 0.32 27.95
N ALA A 424 19.65 -0.98 27.87
CA ALA A 424 18.82 -1.58 26.82
C ALA A 424 17.31 -1.29 27.01
N ILE A 425 16.87 -1.00 28.25
CA ILE A 425 15.46 -0.77 28.57
C ILE A 425 15.05 0.70 28.33
N HIS A 426 15.99 1.65 28.41
CA HIS A 426 15.71 3.07 28.24
C HIS A 426 15.55 3.51 26.76
N ASN A 427 16.20 2.80 25.82
CA ASN A 427 16.27 3.21 24.41
C ASN A 427 15.11 2.72 23.52
N HIS A 428 14.08 2.06 24.07
CA HIS A 428 12.92 1.62 23.29
C HIS A 428 11.70 2.54 23.40
N ALA A 429 11.77 3.62 24.19
CA ALA A 429 10.65 4.53 24.47
C ALA A 429 10.75 5.91 23.81
N THR A 430 11.86 6.27 23.17
CA THR A 430 12.05 7.60 22.55
C THR A 430 12.55 7.47 21.11
N GLY A 431 11.62 7.18 20.20
CA GLY A 431 11.94 6.96 18.78
C GLY A 431 10.78 7.30 17.85
N ALA A 432 10.03 8.39 18.09
CA ALA A 432 9.02 8.87 17.14
C ALA A 432 8.63 10.34 17.39
N ALA A 433 9.58 11.28 17.50
CA ALA A 433 9.28 12.71 17.37
C ALA A 433 10.56 13.51 17.09
N GLY A 434 10.62 14.18 15.95
CA GLY A 434 11.54 15.30 15.73
C GLY A 434 12.48 15.21 14.53
N MET A 435 11.96 15.46 13.32
CA MET A 435 12.69 16.27 12.34
C MET A 435 11.75 16.75 11.22
N MET A 436 11.27 17.99 11.34
CA MET A 436 11.09 18.92 10.21
C MET A 436 10.70 20.29 10.77
N MET A 437 11.68 21.19 10.87
CA MET A 437 11.49 22.63 10.67
C MET A 437 12.79 23.28 10.17
N GLY A 438 12.62 24.13 9.14
CA GLY A 438 13.60 25.11 8.62
C GLY A 438 14.14 24.75 7.23
N GLY A 439 14.04 25.58 6.18
CA GLY A 439 13.62 26.97 6.00
C GLY A 439 13.88 27.37 4.54
N GLY A 440 13.17 28.37 4.02
CA GLY A 440 13.15 28.72 2.58
C GLY A 440 14.17 29.74 2.06
N SER A 441 14.00 30.14 0.80
CA SER A 441 14.38 31.42 0.14
C SER A 441 13.66 31.45 -1.24
N ALA A 442 13.21 32.54 -1.87
CA ALA A 442 13.68 33.94 -1.99
C ALA A 442 12.47 34.88 -2.31
N SER A 443 12.28 36.05 -1.66
CA SER A 443 12.75 37.44 -1.97
C SER A 443 11.82 38.26 -2.92
N PRO A 444 11.86 39.62 -3.00
CA PRO A 444 11.27 40.57 -2.04
C PRO A 444 10.45 41.75 -2.68
N THR A 445 9.98 42.68 -1.83
CA THR A 445 9.53 44.09 -2.03
C THR A 445 8.02 44.41 -1.92
N GLY A 446 7.67 45.42 -1.10
CA GLY A 446 6.38 46.15 -1.22
C GLY A 446 5.69 46.66 0.07
N LYS A 447 6.23 47.74 0.66
CA LYS A 447 5.70 48.81 1.53
C LYS A 447 4.22 48.84 2.06
N HIS A 448 4.17 49.29 3.33
CA HIS A 448 3.15 49.93 4.19
C HIS A 448 1.95 50.74 3.62
N MET A 449 0.87 50.72 4.44
CA MET A 449 -0.16 51.74 4.83
C MET A 449 -1.56 51.10 4.77
N GLY A 450 -2.55 51.29 5.65
CA GLY A 450 -2.80 52.19 6.77
C GLY A 450 -4.33 52.45 6.86
N GLY A 451 -4.96 52.20 8.01
CA GLY A 451 -6.18 52.88 8.53
C GLY A 451 -7.58 52.50 7.98
N GLY A 452 -8.57 52.37 8.90
CA GLY A 452 -9.98 52.69 8.59
C GLY A 452 -11.10 51.79 9.15
N VAL A 453 -11.42 51.97 10.45
CA VAL A 453 -12.74 51.97 11.14
C VAL A 453 -13.97 51.29 10.50
N GLY A 454 -14.69 50.49 11.31
CA GLY A 454 -16.11 50.21 11.10
C GLY A 454 -16.66 49.06 11.95
N GLY A 455 -17.10 49.37 13.17
CA GLY A 455 -17.79 48.41 14.03
C GLY A 455 -19.19 48.06 13.52
N SER A 456 -19.54 46.77 13.57
CA SER A 456 -20.90 46.36 13.91
C SER A 456 -20.82 45.06 14.71
N SER A 457 -21.16 45.16 15.98
CA SER A 457 -21.40 44.03 16.86
C SER A 457 -22.73 43.38 16.48
N SER A 458 -22.61 42.21 15.85
CA SER A 458 -23.26 40.95 16.21
C SER A 458 -24.75 40.94 16.57
N PHE A 459 -25.54 40.25 15.74
CA PHE A 459 -26.46 39.22 16.24
C PHE A 459 -26.16 37.92 15.50
N HIS A 460 -25.49 36.98 16.17
CA HIS A 460 -25.37 35.59 15.73
C HIS A 460 -25.97 34.71 16.82
N ALA A 461 -26.98 33.94 16.44
CA ALA A 461 -27.63 32.95 17.28
C ALA A 461 -26.59 31.96 17.84
N GLU A 462 -26.76 31.58 19.12
CA GLU A 462 -25.89 30.60 19.76
C GLU A 462 -25.83 29.29 18.97
N PRO A 463 -24.63 28.70 18.78
CA PRO A 463 -24.51 27.39 18.15
C PRO A 463 -24.99 26.29 19.10
N ALA A 464 -25.67 25.29 18.54
CA ALA A 464 -26.05 24.08 19.25
C ALA A 464 -24.83 23.39 19.88
N PRO A 465 -24.98 22.73 21.04
CA PRO A 465 -23.86 22.12 21.76
C PRO A 465 -23.15 21.09 20.87
N GLY A 466 -21.87 21.36 20.55
CA GLY A 466 -20.99 20.47 19.78
C GLY A 466 -20.28 21.06 18.56
N ASN A 467 -20.52 22.32 18.16
CA ASN A 467 -19.82 22.96 17.04
C ASN A 467 -18.97 24.16 17.46
N PHE A 468 -17.73 24.22 16.95
CA PHE A 468 -16.88 25.41 17.03
C PHE A 468 -17.05 26.32 15.80
N PRO A 469 -16.93 27.65 15.94
CA PRO A 469 -16.83 28.56 14.80
C PRO A 469 -15.41 28.53 14.21
N GLY A 470 -15.27 28.22 12.91
CA GLY A 470 -14.09 28.61 12.14
C GLY A 470 -13.19 27.53 11.51
N GLN A 471 -13.56 26.24 11.47
CA GLN A 471 -12.81 25.23 10.69
C GLN A 471 -13.73 24.19 10.02
N GLU A 472 -13.46 23.88 8.74
CA GLU A 472 -13.95 22.69 8.03
C GLU A 472 -12.86 21.58 8.07
N PRO A 473 -13.18 20.27 7.98
CA PRO A 473 -14.36 19.54 8.45
C PRO A 473 -14.01 18.47 9.53
N LEU A 474 -14.91 18.31 10.49
CA LEU A 474 -15.35 17.13 11.28
C LEU A 474 -14.57 15.79 11.29
N LEU A 475 -13.23 15.77 11.25
CA LEU A 475 -12.45 14.55 11.49
C LEU A 475 -12.01 14.49 12.96
N ALA A 476 -12.84 13.94 13.84
CA ALA A 476 -12.49 13.89 15.27
C ALA A 476 -11.27 13.01 15.54
N SER A 477 -10.90 12.11 14.62
CA SER A 477 -9.68 11.31 14.69
C SER A 477 -8.38 12.13 14.55
N ALA A 478 -8.44 13.33 13.98
CA ALA A 478 -7.29 14.24 13.84
C ALA A 478 -7.14 15.21 15.02
N TRP A 479 -7.97 15.08 16.05
CA TRP A 479 -7.91 15.97 17.22
C TRP A 479 -6.70 15.65 18.09
N SER A 480 -5.97 16.70 18.48
CA SER A 480 -4.93 16.58 19.50
C SER A 480 -5.55 16.49 20.91
N VAL A 481 -4.78 16.01 21.89
CA VAL A 481 -5.14 16.03 23.33
C VAL A 481 -5.70 17.41 23.77
N ARG A 482 -5.13 18.50 23.24
CA ARG A 482 -5.56 19.87 23.58
C ARG A 482 -6.94 20.21 23.01
N ASP A 483 -7.27 19.67 21.85
CA ASP A 483 -8.56 19.87 21.18
C ASP A 483 -9.66 19.04 21.86
N VAL A 484 -9.34 17.80 22.27
CA VAL A 484 -10.22 16.96 23.12
C VAL A 484 -10.52 17.67 24.45
N GLY A 485 -9.51 18.31 25.06
CA GLY A 485 -9.68 19.11 26.26
C GLY A 485 -10.61 20.33 26.08
N ARG A 486 -10.57 20.99 24.92
CA ARG A 486 -11.50 22.08 24.58
C ARG A 486 -12.91 21.57 24.28
N TRP A 487 -13.03 20.40 23.67
CA TRP A 487 -14.31 19.73 23.44
C TRP A 487 -15.00 19.37 24.78
N LEU A 488 -14.25 18.88 25.76
CA LEU A 488 -14.78 18.65 27.11
C LEU A 488 -15.31 19.93 27.77
N ASP A 489 -14.67 21.08 27.54
CA ASP A 489 -15.16 22.39 28.00
C ASP A 489 -16.54 22.71 27.38
N THR A 490 -16.76 22.38 26.10
CA THR A 490 -18.07 22.56 25.44
C THR A 490 -19.17 21.64 25.98
N LEU A 491 -18.79 20.48 26.53
CA LEU A 491 -19.71 19.56 27.21
C LEU A 491 -19.96 19.92 28.67
N SER A 492 -19.46 21.08 29.14
CA SER A 492 -19.44 21.48 30.55
C SER A 492 -18.80 20.45 31.49
N LEU A 493 -17.81 19.71 30.97
CA LEU A 493 -17.05 18.66 31.67
C LEU A 493 -15.54 18.96 31.72
N GLY A 494 -15.17 20.25 31.69
CA GLY A 494 -13.77 20.71 31.72
C GLY A 494 -12.97 20.27 32.95
N GLN A 495 -13.64 19.86 34.03
CA GLN A 495 -12.99 19.29 35.23
C GLN A 495 -12.20 18.00 34.95
N TYR A 496 -12.53 17.25 33.90
CA TYR A 496 -11.82 16.03 33.51
C TYR A 496 -10.71 16.27 32.48
N LYS A 497 -10.49 17.53 32.09
CA LYS A 497 -9.47 17.90 31.08
C LYS A 497 -8.07 17.47 31.46
N GLN A 498 -7.73 17.56 32.75
CA GLN A 498 -6.44 17.13 33.26
C GLN A 498 -6.32 15.59 33.24
N ALA A 499 -7.38 14.86 33.59
CA ALA A 499 -7.38 13.40 33.50
C ALA A 499 -7.22 12.90 32.05
N PHE A 500 -7.88 13.56 31.09
CA PHE A 500 -7.72 13.24 29.65
C PHE A 500 -6.34 13.66 29.10
N SER A 501 -5.73 14.73 29.63
CA SER A 501 -4.38 15.12 29.24
C SER A 501 -3.32 14.16 29.79
N ASP A 502 -3.49 13.74 31.05
CA ASP A 502 -2.57 12.83 31.74
C ASP A 502 -2.67 11.41 31.15
N GLY A 503 -3.87 11.01 30.72
CA GLY A 503 -4.10 9.79 29.94
C GLY A 503 -3.74 9.90 28.45
N THR A 504 -3.21 11.05 27.99
CA THR A 504 -2.84 11.31 26.59
C THR A 504 -3.95 10.95 25.58
N VAL A 505 -5.19 11.30 25.91
CA VAL A 505 -6.35 10.94 25.09
C VAL A 505 -6.45 11.85 23.87
N ASP A 506 -5.93 11.36 22.75
CA ASP A 506 -6.11 11.95 21.43
C ASP A 506 -7.46 11.57 20.79
N GLY A 507 -7.82 12.26 19.71
CA GLY A 507 -9.07 12.05 18.98
C GLY A 507 -9.29 10.64 18.43
N SER A 508 -8.22 9.89 18.15
CA SER A 508 -8.29 8.47 17.78
C SER A 508 -8.66 7.59 18.97
N LEU A 509 -8.01 7.79 20.12
CA LEU A 509 -8.28 7.06 21.36
C LEU A 509 -9.67 7.39 21.91
N LEU A 510 -10.14 8.63 21.71
CA LEU A 510 -11.47 9.08 22.10
C LEU A 510 -12.60 8.20 21.50
N TYR A 511 -12.38 7.61 20.32
CA TYR A 511 -13.33 6.68 19.71
C TYR A 511 -13.34 5.29 20.32
N ASP A 512 -12.26 4.88 20.96
CA ASP A 512 -12.10 3.53 21.50
C ASP A 512 -12.38 3.46 23.01
N LEU A 513 -12.63 4.61 23.65
CA LEU A 513 -12.95 4.68 25.08
C LEU A 513 -14.28 3.96 25.39
N ASN A 514 -14.20 2.97 26.28
CA ASN A 514 -15.36 2.32 26.86
C ASN A 514 -15.70 2.89 28.25
N ASP A 515 -16.90 2.57 28.76
CA ASP A 515 -17.31 2.98 30.12
C ASP A 515 -16.33 2.49 31.19
N HIS A 516 -15.70 1.33 30.97
CA HIS A 516 -14.67 0.76 31.84
C HIS A 516 -13.42 1.65 31.91
N ASP A 517 -12.93 2.14 30.76
CA ASP A 517 -11.73 2.97 30.68
C ASP A 517 -11.97 4.36 31.28
N LEU A 518 -13.17 4.92 31.05
CA LEU A 518 -13.58 6.18 31.67
C LEU A 518 -13.65 6.07 33.20
N ARG A 519 -14.06 4.92 33.73
CA ARG A 519 -14.21 4.70 35.18
C ARG A 519 -12.89 4.39 35.88
N PHE A 520 -12.09 3.46 35.35
CA PHE A 520 -10.91 2.93 36.03
C PHE A 520 -9.60 3.57 35.57
N SER A 521 -9.49 3.98 34.30
CA SER A 521 -8.25 4.56 33.75
C SER A 521 -8.23 6.08 33.85
N LEU A 522 -9.38 6.73 33.63
CA LEU A 522 -9.53 8.20 33.66
C LEU A 522 -10.18 8.73 34.95
N GLY A 523 -10.57 7.84 35.88
CA GLY A 523 -11.06 8.21 37.22
C GLY A 523 -12.41 8.93 37.25
N ILE A 524 -13.25 8.75 36.23
CA ILE A 524 -14.57 9.41 36.16
C ILE A 524 -15.60 8.55 36.90
N GLU A 525 -15.71 8.75 38.21
CA GLU A 525 -16.60 7.95 39.06
C GLU A 525 -18.09 8.18 38.78
N TYR A 526 -18.47 9.37 38.33
CA TYR A 526 -19.87 9.73 38.11
C TYR A 526 -20.44 9.13 36.82
N ASP A 527 -21.39 8.20 36.96
CA ASP A 527 -22.06 7.48 35.86
C ASP A 527 -22.70 8.40 34.81
N LEU A 528 -23.26 9.54 35.23
CA LEU A 528 -23.94 10.47 34.34
C LEU A 528 -22.95 11.22 33.43
N HIS A 529 -21.75 11.53 33.94
CA HIS A 529 -20.69 12.17 33.16
C HIS A 529 -20.11 11.20 32.13
N ARG A 530 -19.89 9.94 32.50
CA ARG A 530 -19.46 8.90 31.55
C ARG A 530 -20.47 8.68 30.44
N LYS A 531 -21.77 8.57 30.78
CA LYS A 531 -22.85 8.48 29.78
C LYS A 531 -22.91 9.69 28.85
N LYS A 532 -22.73 10.91 29.38
CA LYS A 532 -22.73 12.15 28.59
C LYS A 532 -21.56 12.19 27.59
N ILE A 533 -20.37 11.76 28.02
CA ILE A 533 -19.18 11.66 27.15
C ILE A 533 -19.42 10.63 26.05
N LEU A 534 -19.84 9.40 26.39
CA LEU A 534 -20.08 8.34 25.40
C LEU A 534 -21.16 8.71 24.37
N GLN A 535 -22.26 9.34 24.81
CA GLN A 535 -23.29 9.82 23.89
C GLN A 535 -22.80 10.96 22.98
N ALA A 536 -21.94 11.85 23.48
CA ALA A 536 -21.35 12.91 22.68
C ALA A 536 -20.34 12.37 21.65
N VAL A 537 -19.53 11.37 22.02
CA VAL A 537 -18.65 10.65 21.08
C VAL A 537 -19.45 9.94 20.00
N GLU A 538 -20.56 9.29 20.34
CA GLU A 538 -21.42 8.62 19.36
C GLU A 538 -22.07 9.62 18.38
N ARG A 539 -22.43 10.82 18.84
CA ARG A 539 -22.90 11.91 17.97
C ARG A 539 -21.80 12.40 17.01
N LEU A 540 -20.56 12.53 17.48
CA LEU A 540 -19.41 12.86 16.63
C LEU A 540 -19.18 11.80 15.55
N LYS A 541 -19.20 10.50 15.91
CA LYS A 541 -19.08 9.39 14.95
C LYS A 541 -20.18 9.41 13.89
N ARG A 542 -21.43 9.69 14.28
CA ARG A 542 -22.55 9.80 13.32
C ARG A 542 -22.41 11.01 12.39
N ALA A 543 -21.95 12.14 12.91
CA ALA A 543 -21.70 13.34 12.11
C ALA A 543 -20.57 13.13 11.09
N GLU A 544 -19.46 12.50 11.49
CA GLU A 544 -18.36 12.13 10.59
C GLU A 544 -18.78 11.08 9.56
N GLY A 545 -19.59 10.09 9.96
CA GLY A 545 -20.15 9.08 9.04
C GLY A 545 -21.06 9.67 7.96
N ALA A 546 -21.77 10.76 8.25
CA ALA A 546 -22.57 11.49 7.28
C ALA A 546 -21.70 12.29 6.28
N VAL A 547 -20.58 12.85 6.75
CA VAL A 547 -19.61 13.57 5.91
C VAL A 547 -18.81 12.60 5.01
N ASN A 548 -18.40 11.44 5.52
CA ASN A 548 -17.73 10.41 4.71
C ASN A 548 -18.64 9.86 3.60
N LYS A 549 -19.96 9.79 3.81
CA LYS A 549 -20.95 9.46 2.76
C LYS A 549 -21.07 10.51 1.65
N LEU A 550 -20.70 11.76 1.92
CA LEU A 550 -20.73 12.85 0.93
C LEU A 550 -19.41 12.98 0.13
N TYR A 551 -18.30 12.43 0.65
CA TYR A 551 -16.96 12.58 0.05
C TYR A 551 -16.26 11.28 -0.36
N SER A 552 -16.75 10.07 -0.01
CA SER A 552 -16.12 8.82 -0.48
C SER A 552 -16.63 8.42 -1.88
N SER A 553 -15.87 8.77 -2.92
CA SER A 553 -15.78 8.02 -4.17
C SER A 553 -14.45 7.27 -4.16
N PRO A 554 -14.40 5.93 -4.36
CA PRO A 554 -13.17 5.18 -4.15
C PRO A 554 -12.22 5.25 -5.36
N LEU A 555 -10.97 5.65 -5.11
CA LEU A 555 -9.81 5.25 -5.92
C LEU A 555 -9.25 3.93 -5.35
N PRO A 556 -8.82 2.96 -6.18
CA PRO A 556 -8.26 1.70 -5.68
C PRO A 556 -6.72 1.75 -5.58
N THR A 557 -6.19 1.31 -4.43
CA THR A 557 -4.78 0.90 -4.26
C THR A 557 -4.69 -0.53 -3.72
N ASN A 558 -3.91 -1.35 -4.44
CA ASN A 558 -3.69 -2.79 -4.26
C ASN A 558 -2.78 -3.17 -3.08
N GLY A 559 -2.95 -4.39 -2.52
CA GLY A 559 -1.80 -5.25 -2.21
C GLY A 559 -1.93 -6.33 -1.12
N ALA A 560 -2.30 -7.56 -1.55
CA ALA A 560 -1.76 -8.88 -1.14
C ALA A 560 -1.96 -9.44 0.29
N ALA A 561 -2.70 -10.56 0.40
CA ALA A 561 -2.15 -11.89 0.75
C ALA A 561 -3.24 -12.99 0.89
N ILE A 562 -3.03 -14.08 0.14
CA ILE A 562 -3.18 -15.52 0.50
C ILE A 562 -4.60 -16.14 0.55
N ILE A 563 -4.75 -17.13 -0.34
CA ILE A 563 -5.85 -18.11 -0.51
C ILE A 563 -5.66 -19.25 0.51
N PRO A 564 -6.74 -19.84 1.04
CA PRO A 564 -7.06 -21.20 0.61
C PRO A 564 -8.51 -21.35 0.14
N ALA A 565 -8.68 -22.25 -0.83
CA ALA A 565 -9.95 -22.63 -1.44
C ALA A 565 -10.75 -23.57 -0.52
N ALA A 566 -12.08 -23.42 -0.50
CA ALA A 566 -13.02 -24.47 -0.95
C ALA A 566 -14.50 -24.03 -0.77
N SER A 567 -15.22 -24.14 -1.89
CA SER A 567 -16.64 -24.55 -2.03
C SER A 567 -17.78 -23.79 -1.33
N SER A 568 -18.63 -23.27 -2.21
CA SER A 568 -20.10 -23.38 -2.26
C SER A 568 -20.97 -22.20 -1.81
N ALA A 569 -21.87 -21.86 -2.74
CA ALA A 569 -23.17 -21.21 -2.59
C ALA A 569 -23.29 -19.67 -2.47
N ALA A 570 -23.77 -19.11 -3.58
CA ALA A 570 -24.88 -18.15 -3.69
C ALA A 570 -24.67 -16.62 -3.47
N SER A 571 -24.96 -15.90 -4.57
CA SER A 571 -25.53 -14.52 -4.69
C SER A 571 -24.81 -13.36 -3.98
N VAL A 572 -23.99 -12.55 -4.66
CA VAL A 572 -24.31 -11.45 -5.63
C VAL A 572 -25.03 -10.23 -5.01
N GLN A 573 -24.20 -9.20 -4.80
CA GLN A 573 -24.38 -7.73 -4.94
C GLN A 573 -25.03 -6.84 -3.84
N GLN A 574 -24.12 -6.11 -3.18
CA GLN A 574 -24.13 -4.67 -2.83
C GLN A 574 -24.75 -3.74 -3.91
N ASN A 575 -25.16 -2.48 -3.70
CA ASN A 575 -25.47 -1.59 -2.56
C ASN A 575 -25.84 -0.19 -3.18
N GLN A 576 -26.58 0.65 -2.45
CA GLN A 576 -26.62 2.14 -2.52
C GLN A 576 -27.30 2.85 -3.73
N SER A 577 -28.44 3.55 -3.50
CA SER A 577 -28.60 5.02 -3.25
C SER A 577 -28.20 5.93 -4.44
N ASN A 578 -28.92 6.96 -4.90
CA ASN A 578 -29.33 8.18 -4.18
C ASN A 578 -30.05 9.19 -5.18
N PRO A 579 -30.28 10.51 -4.93
CA PRO A 579 -31.62 11.12 -4.85
C PRO A 579 -31.91 12.34 -5.80
N SER A 580 -33.05 13.00 -5.52
CA SER A 580 -33.42 14.43 -5.73
C SER A 580 -34.20 14.86 -6.99
N SER A 581 -35.52 14.97 -6.80
CA SER A 581 -36.39 15.95 -7.43
C SER A 581 -36.48 17.21 -6.55
N SER A 582 -36.38 18.36 -7.19
CA SER A 582 -36.63 19.70 -6.65
C SER A 582 -38.11 19.90 -6.29
N GLY A 583 -38.35 20.47 -5.11
CA GLY A 583 -39.64 21.00 -4.68
C GLY A 583 -39.84 22.43 -5.17
N SER A 584 -41.04 22.66 -5.68
CA SER A 584 -41.62 23.92 -6.17
C SER A 584 -41.75 24.99 -5.09
N MET A 585 -41.63 26.26 -5.49
CA MET A 585 -42.36 27.39 -4.89
C MET A 585 -42.78 28.36 -5.99
N ALA A 586 -44.05 28.74 -5.94
CA ALA A 586 -44.80 29.53 -6.90
C ALA A 586 -44.49 31.04 -6.83
N LEU A 587 -44.72 31.77 -7.93
CA LEU A 587 -45.41 33.07 -7.87
C LEU A 587 -46.02 33.47 -9.22
N SER A 588 -47.20 34.07 -9.11
CA SER A 588 -48.16 34.58 -10.08
C SER A 588 -47.70 35.77 -10.94
N THR A 589 -48.28 35.92 -12.16
CA THR A 589 -48.82 37.20 -12.69
C THR A 589 -49.60 37.03 -14.02
N THR A 590 -50.89 37.40 -13.98
CA THR A 590 -51.72 38.20 -14.93
C THR A 590 -51.79 37.92 -16.46
N SER A 591 -53.05 37.68 -16.89
CA SER A 591 -53.83 37.80 -18.16
C SER A 591 -53.35 38.76 -19.29
N PRO A 592 -53.98 38.87 -20.52
CA PRO A 592 -55.30 38.33 -20.99
C PRO A 592 -55.44 37.82 -22.48
N LEU A 593 -56.50 37.00 -22.73
CA LEU A 593 -57.49 36.85 -23.88
C LEU A 593 -57.14 37.16 -25.38
N PRO A 594 -57.96 36.81 -26.44
CA PRO A 594 -59.36 36.27 -26.48
C PRO A 594 -59.74 35.19 -27.56
N SER A 595 -60.95 34.60 -27.39
CA SER A 595 -62.04 34.20 -28.35
C SER A 595 -61.72 33.37 -29.62
N SER A 596 -62.49 32.41 -30.15
CA SER A 596 -63.91 31.99 -30.12
C SER A 596 -63.97 30.72 -31.02
N SER A 597 -64.79 29.67 -30.80
CA SER A 597 -66.18 29.61 -31.27
C SER A 597 -66.90 28.33 -30.81
N THR A 598 -68.10 28.57 -30.27
CA THR A 598 -69.33 27.77 -30.22
C THR A 598 -69.46 26.52 -31.12
N THR A 599 -69.85 25.40 -30.51
CA THR A 599 -71.04 24.61 -30.90
C THR A 599 -71.70 23.99 -29.66
N ASN A 600 -73.02 24.18 -29.55
CA ASN A 600 -73.89 23.58 -28.55
C ASN A 600 -74.19 22.11 -28.93
N ALA A 601 -74.18 21.20 -27.96
CA ALA A 601 -75.13 20.08 -27.92
C ALA A 601 -75.23 19.50 -26.49
N LEU A 602 -76.45 19.64 -25.96
CA LEU A 602 -77.18 18.90 -24.94
C LEU A 602 -76.45 17.98 -23.93
N SER A 603 -76.73 18.31 -22.66
CA SER A 603 -77.02 17.42 -21.54
C SER A 603 -77.24 15.93 -21.80
N THR A 604 -76.43 15.11 -21.15
CA THR A 604 -76.89 13.92 -20.43
C THR A 604 -76.04 13.74 -19.17
N SER A 605 -76.64 14.11 -18.05
CA SER A 605 -76.23 13.69 -16.71
C SER A 605 -76.53 12.20 -16.53
N ALA A 606 -75.49 11.36 -16.45
CA ALA A 606 -75.58 10.04 -15.84
C ALA A 606 -74.18 9.50 -15.48
N ASN A 607 -74.03 9.14 -14.20
CA ASN A 607 -72.99 8.31 -13.59
C ASN A 607 -71.55 8.83 -13.54
N GLN A 608 -71.29 9.58 -12.47
CA GLN A 608 -70.08 9.39 -11.68
C GLN A 608 -69.99 7.90 -11.28
N VAL A 609 -69.10 7.14 -11.92
CA VAL A 609 -68.55 5.93 -11.32
C VAL A 609 -67.23 6.35 -10.69
N ALA A 610 -67.19 6.28 -9.36
CA ALA A 610 -66.01 6.51 -8.56
C ALA A 610 -64.86 5.63 -9.08
N ALA A 611 -63.81 6.26 -9.62
CA ALA A 611 -62.57 5.59 -9.94
C ALA A 611 -61.86 5.26 -8.61
N THR A 612 -62.06 4.03 -8.14
CA THR A 612 -61.20 3.39 -7.14
C THR A 612 -59.76 3.40 -7.66
N GLU A 613 -58.89 4.16 -7.02
CA GLU A 613 -57.45 4.11 -7.27
C GLU A 613 -56.94 2.66 -7.02
N PRO A 614 -56.20 2.04 -7.96
CA PRO A 614 -55.65 0.70 -7.75
C PRO A 614 -54.57 0.74 -6.65
N PRO A 615 -54.49 -0.30 -5.79
CA PRO A 615 -53.56 -0.33 -4.67
C PRO A 615 -52.09 -0.26 -5.15
N PRO A 616 -51.20 0.43 -4.43
CA PRO A 616 -49.80 0.55 -4.81
C PRO A 616 -49.13 -0.84 -4.80
N LEU A 617 -48.44 -1.17 -5.90
CA LEU A 617 -47.58 -2.34 -5.96
C LEU A 617 -46.49 -2.25 -4.89
N VAL A 618 -46.24 -3.39 -4.24
CA VAL A 618 -45.16 -3.55 -3.26
C VAL A 618 -43.77 -3.60 -3.93
N ILE A 619 -43.72 -3.89 -5.23
CA ILE A 619 -42.50 -4.24 -5.98
C ILE A 619 -42.33 -3.32 -7.20
N ARG A 620 -41.09 -2.93 -7.53
CA ARG A 620 -40.81 -2.08 -8.70
C ARG A 620 -41.09 -2.82 -10.01
N PHE A 621 -41.49 -2.10 -11.07
CA PHE A 621 -41.79 -2.68 -12.38
C PHE A 621 -40.64 -3.54 -12.94
N ASP A 622 -39.39 -3.08 -12.81
CA ASP A 622 -38.21 -3.80 -13.30
C ASP A 622 -37.99 -5.14 -12.59
N GLU A 623 -38.29 -5.19 -11.30
CA GLU A 623 -38.22 -6.41 -10.50
C GLU A 623 -39.32 -7.39 -10.92
N VAL A 624 -40.55 -6.92 -11.14
CA VAL A 624 -41.65 -7.75 -11.67
C VAL A 624 -41.31 -8.31 -13.06
N CYS A 625 -40.77 -7.50 -13.96
CA CYS A 625 -40.27 -7.96 -15.25
C CYS A 625 -39.22 -9.07 -15.11
N SER A 626 -38.30 -8.95 -14.14
CA SER A 626 -37.30 -9.99 -13.88
C SER A 626 -37.91 -11.29 -13.32
N LEU A 627 -38.93 -11.19 -12.47
CA LEU A 627 -39.63 -12.36 -11.91
C LEU A 627 -40.39 -13.12 -12.99
N VAL A 628 -41.04 -12.39 -13.90
CA VAL A 628 -41.77 -12.95 -15.05
C VAL A 628 -40.81 -13.61 -16.03
N ARG A 629 -39.68 -12.98 -16.40
CA ARG A 629 -38.66 -13.60 -17.28
C ARG A 629 -38.11 -14.91 -16.71
N ASN A 630 -37.95 -14.99 -15.39
CA ASN A 630 -37.44 -16.17 -14.70
C ASN A 630 -38.53 -17.22 -14.38
N GLY A 631 -39.80 -16.98 -14.74
CA GLY A 631 -40.88 -17.95 -14.54
C GLY A 631 -41.27 -18.22 -13.07
N LYS A 632 -40.94 -17.33 -12.13
CA LYS A 632 -41.19 -17.51 -10.69
C LYS A 632 -42.67 -17.27 -10.33
N LEU A 633 -43.57 -18.15 -10.77
CA LEU A 633 -45.03 -18.01 -10.64
C LEU A 633 -45.52 -17.71 -9.21
N LYS A 634 -44.94 -18.35 -8.18
CA LYS A 634 -45.34 -18.11 -6.79
C LYS A 634 -45.12 -16.65 -6.35
N GLN A 635 -43.95 -16.10 -6.68
CA GLN A 635 -43.58 -14.73 -6.36
C GLN A 635 -44.37 -13.72 -7.22
N VAL A 636 -44.67 -14.08 -8.47
CA VAL A 636 -45.56 -13.27 -9.33
C VAL A 636 -46.98 -13.25 -8.76
N LYS A 637 -47.51 -14.38 -8.29
CA LYS A 637 -48.84 -14.44 -7.65
C LYS A 637 -48.91 -13.62 -6.37
N GLU A 638 -47.89 -13.70 -5.53
CA GLU A 638 -47.77 -12.90 -4.30
C GLU A 638 -47.69 -11.39 -4.62
N ALA A 639 -46.93 -11.01 -5.65
CA ALA A 639 -46.81 -9.61 -6.09
C ALA A 639 -48.16 -9.02 -6.58
N PHE A 640 -49.04 -9.86 -7.14
CA PHE A 640 -50.34 -9.48 -7.68
C PHE A 640 -51.53 -9.96 -6.82
N GLU A 641 -51.31 -10.38 -5.58
CA GLU A 641 -52.35 -10.92 -4.70
C GLU A 641 -53.47 -9.90 -4.42
N LYS A 642 -53.09 -8.63 -4.27
CA LYS A 642 -54.02 -7.51 -4.02
C LYS A 642 -54.66 -6.93 -5.29
N TRP A 643 -54.30 -7.43 -6.47
CA TRP A 643 -54.83 -6.93 -7.75
C TRP A 643 -56.16 -7.62 -8.08
N PRO A 644 -57.23 -6.87 -8.42
CA PRO A 644 -58.50 -7.48 -8.81
C PRO A 644 -58.34 -8.32 -10.09
N ASP A 645 -58.96 -9.50 -10.11
CA ASP A 645 -59.12 -10.30 -11.32
C ASP A 645 -60.20 -9.66 -12.20
N LYS A 646 -59.79 -8.80 -13.14
CA LYS A 646 -60.67 -8.22 -14.17
C LYS A 646 -60.17 -8.68 -15.54
N PRO A 647 -61.02 -9.24 -16.42
CA PRO A 647 -60.64 -9.50 -17.80
C PRO A 647 -60.28 -8.19 -18.52
N TYR A 648 -59.42 -8.28 -19.53
CA TYR A 648 -58.98 -7.11 -20.30
C TYR A 648 -60.19 -6.40 -20.96
N ASP A 649 -60.20 -5.08 -20.88
CA ASP A 649 -61.27 -4.21 -21.37
C ASP A 649 -60.81 -3.50 -22.65
N ASP A 650 -61.39 -3.86 -23.80
CA ASP A 650 -60.97 -3.40 -25.13
C ASP A 650 -61.11 -1.87 -25.31
N LEU A 651 -61.99 -1.24 -24.52
CA LEU A 651 -62.22 0.21 -24.49
C LEU A 651 -61.01 1.02 -23.99
N SER A 652 -60.03 0.37 -23.35
CA SER A 652 -58.81 1.02 -22.83
C SER A 652 -57.73 1.29 -23.88
N THR A 653 -57.88 0.72 -25.09
CA THR A 653 -56.91 0.88 -26.19
C THR A 653 -57.38 1.92 -27.19
N LYS A 654 -56.51 2.90 -27.46
CA LYS A 654 -56.78 4.01 -28.40
C LYS A 654 -56.45 3.63 -29.83
N VAL A 655 -55.36 2.87 -30.03
CA VAL A 655 -54.93 2.36 -31.34
C VAL A 655 -54.39 0.93 -31.16
N GLN A 656 -55.12 -0.06 -31.69
CA GLN A 656 -54.78 -1.48 -31.57
C GLN A 656 -53.90 -2.01 -32.72
N ASN A 657 -54.00 -1.44 -33.92
CA ASN A 657 -53.45 -2.02 -35.16
C ASN A 657 -52.35 -1.14 -35.81
N ALA A 658 -51.50 -0.51 -35.01
CA ALA A 658 -50.33 0.26 -35.48
C ALA A 658 -49.06 -0.33 -34.84
N PRO A 659 -47.86 -0.16 -35.45
CA PRO A 659 -46.61 -0.65 -34.84
C PRO A 659 -46.40 0.01 -33.46
N GLY A 660 -46.72 -0.76 -32.42
CA GLY A 660 -46.87 -0.28 -31.05
C GLY A 660 -48.33 0.01 -30.70
N THR A 661 -48.93 -0.82 -29.82
CA THR A 661 -50.25 -0.53 -29.26
C THR A 661 -50.19 0.65 -28.30
N ILE A 662 -51.06 1.63 -28.49
CA ILE A 662 -51.14 2.86 -27.68
C ILE A 662 -52.42 2.82 -26.86
N TYR A 663 -52.27 2.96 -25.54
CA TYR A 663 -53.40 2.98 -24.60
C TYR A 663 -53.93 4.42 -24.44
N GLU A 664 -55.09 4.60 -23.79
CA GLU A 664 -55.55 5.95 -23.48
C GLU A 664 -54.53 6.72 -22.62
N ASP A 665 -54.37 8.01 -22.91
CA ASP A 665 -53.45 8.90 -22.20
C ASP A 665 -53.67 8.81 -20.67
N SER A 666 -54.91 8.69 -20.20
CA SER A 666 -55.25 8.52 -18.78
C SER A 666 -54.63 7.26 -18.12
N LEU A 667 -54.47 6.18 -18.87
CA LEU A 667 -53.88 4.91 -18.42
C LEU A 667 -52.35 4.98 -18.42
N GLU A 668 -51.76 5.62 -19.44
CA GLU A 668 -50.31 5.79 -19.56
C GLU A 668 -49.71 6.66 -18.44
N HIS A 669 -50.48 7.63 -17.94
CA HIS A 669 -50.05 8.49 -16.82
C HIS A 669 -50.09 7.78 -15.45
N GLN A 670 -50.67 6.57 -15.35
CA GLN A 670 -50.67 5.82 -14.09
C GLN A 670 -49.29 5.21 -13.78
N ALA A 671 -48.90 5.23 -12.50
CA ALA A 671 -47.59 4.73 -12.05
C ALA A 671 -47.35 3.26 -12.47
N PHE A 672 -48.40 2.44 -12.44
CA PHE A 672 -48.39 1.09 -12.97
C PHE A 672 -49.78 0.66 -13.44
N HIS A 673 -49.82 -0.03 -14.57
CA HIS A 673 -50.97 -0.75 -15.10
C HIS A 673 -50.48 -2.09 -15.68
N MET A 674 -51.35 -3.11 -15.79
CA MET A 674 -50.97 -4.46 -16.24
C MET A 674 -50.30 -4.47 -17.62
N ASN A 675 -50.72 -3.56 -18.49
CA ASN A 675 -50.21 -3.43 -19.86
C ASN A 675 -49.03 -2.45 -20.01
N LYS A 676 -48.37 -2.10 -18.91
CA LYS A 676 -47.18 -1.24 -18.97
C LYS A 676 -46.06 -1.96 -19.71
N ALA A 677 -45.43 -1.25 -20.63
CA ALA A 677 -44.37 -1.78 -21.47
C ALA A 677 -42.97 -1.36 -21.02
N ASP A 678 -41.97 -2.19 -21.32
CA ASP A 678 -40.55 -1.89 -21.12
C ASP A 678 -39.98 -0.93 -22.20
N GLU A 679 -38.67 -0.65 -22.16
CA GLU A 679 -38.00 0.21 -23.14
C GLU A 679 -38.12 -0.29 -24.59
N HIS A 680 -38.44 -1.57 -24.81
CA HIS A 680 -38.63 -2.19 -26.12
C HIS A 680 -40.11 -2.26 -26.54
N GLY A 681 -41.03 -1.85 -25.67
CA GLY A 681 -42.46 -1.99 -25.89
C GLY A 681 -42.99 -3.39 -25.53
N ASN A 682 -42.26 -4.21 -24.77
CA ASN A 682 -42.76 -5.51 -24.33
C ASN A 682 -43.51 -5.37 -23.00
N THR A 683 -44.73 -5.91 -22.94
CA THR A 683 -45.48 -6.07 -21.69
C THR A 683 -45.03 -7.31 -20.93
N LEU A 684 -45.49 -7.44 -19.68
CA LEU A 684 -45.28 -8.64 -18.87
C LEU A 684 -45.75 -9.91 -19.60
N LEU A 685 -46.84 -9.84 -20.37
CA LEU A 685 -47.34 -10.97 -21.14
C LEU A 685 -46.39 -11.35 -22.29
N LEU A 686 -45.82 -10.38 -23.01
CA LEU A 686 -44.82 -10.64 -24.06
C LEU A 686 -43.55 -11.27 -23.48
N LEU A 687 -43.08 -10.79 -22.33
CA LEU A 687 -41.91 -11.35 -21.65
C LEU A 687 -42.15 -12.81 -21.18
N ALA A 688 -43.38 -13.13 -20.75
CA ALA A 688 -43.76 -14.49 -20.40
C ALA A 688 -43.85 -15.39 -21.64
N ALA A 689 -44.37 -14.87 -22.75
CA ALA A 689 -44.52 -15.60 -24.00
C ALA A 689 -43.18 -15.93 -24.66
N GLN A 690 -42.20 -15.03 -24.60
CA GLN A 690 -40.84 -15.25 -25.09
C GLN A 690 -40.12 -16.43 -24.42
N ASN A 691 -40.50 -16.77 -23.17
CA ASN A 691 -39.85 -17.81 -22.37
C ASN A 691 -40.72 -19.08 -22.21
N ASN A 692 -41.78 -19.25 -23.01
CA ASN A 692 -42.71 -20.38 -22.95
C ASN A 692 -43.37 -20.61 -21.56
N LEU A 693 -43.78 -19.53 -20.89
CA LEU A 693 -44.32 -19.62 -19.52
C LEU A 693 -45.85 -19.67 -19.49
N LEU A 694 -46.45 -20.76 -19.99
CA LEU A 694 -47.91 -20.93 -20.11
C LEU A 694 -48.70 -20.57 -18.83
N LYS A 695 -48.28 -21.09 -17.67
CA LYS A 695 -48.96 -20.83 -16.38
C LYS A 695 -48.87 -19.37 -15.93
N VAL A 696 -47.80 -18.67 -16.32
CA VAL A 696 -47.63 -17.24 -16.03
C VAL A 696 -48.48 -16.42 -16.99
N CYS A 697 -48.52 -16.77 -18.27
CA CYS A 697 -49.40 -16.16 -19.26
C CYS A 697 -50.89 -16.27 -18.85
N GLN A 698 -51.33 -17.47 -18.43
CA GLN A 698 -52.69 -17.71 -17.92
C GLN A 698 -53.04 -16.78 -16.75
N PHE A 699 -52.12 -16.63 -15.80
CA PHE A 699 -52.31 -15.77 -14.64
C PHE A 699 -52.33 -14.28 -15.00
N LEU A 700 -51.47 -13.83 -15.92
CA LEU A 700 -51.45 -12.43 -16.35
C LEU A 700 -52.71 -12.05 -17.12
N VAL A 701 -53.23 -12.94 -17.97
CA VAL A 701 -54.50 -12.74 -18.70
C VAL A 701 -55.68 -12.69 -17.73
N SER A 702 -55.72 -13.54 -16.69
CA SER A 702 -56.78 -13.47 -15.67
C SER A 702 -56.79 -12.16 -14.88
N LYS A 703 -55.64 -11.48 -14.80
CA LYS A 703 -55.46 -10.17 -14.17
C LYS A 703 -55.64 -8.99 -15.13
N GLY A 704 -56.03 -9.23 -16.38
CA GLY A 704 -56.39 -8.19 -17.35
C GLY A 704 -55.27 -7.76 -18.30
N ALA A 705 -54.25 -8.61 -18.53
CA ALA A 705 -53.25 -8.36 -19.55
C ALA A 705 -53.84 -8.46 -20.96
N ASN A 706 -53.47 -7.52 -21.84
CA ASN A 706 -53.90 -7.49 -23.23
C ASN A 706 -53.13 -8.55 -24.06
N PRO A 707 -53.80 -9.60 -24.57
CA PRO A 707 -53.16 -10.63 -25.41
C PRO A 707 -52.72 -10.08 -26.79
N ASN A 708 -53.34 -8.98 -27.23
CA ASN A 708 -53.14 -8.35 -28.53
C ASN A 708 -52.15 -7.18 -28.50
N HIS A 709 -51.44 -6.98 -27.37
CA HIS A 709 -50.43 -5.93 -27.28
C HIS A 709 -49.31 -6.17 -28.30
N GLN A 710 -48.99 -5.14 -29.09
CA GLN A 710 -47.89 -5.18 -30.03
C GLN A 710 -46.74 -4.30 -29.53
N ASN A 711 -45.52 -4.86 -29.52
CA ASN A 711 -44.33 -4.10 -29.17
C ASN A 711 -43.95 -3.10 -30.27
N LYS A 712 -42.82 -2.39 -30.10
CA LYS A 712 -42.32 -1.40 -31.07
C LYS A 712 -42.04 -1.96 -32.48
N GLN A 713 -41.91 -3.29 -32.61
CA GLN A 713 -41.71 -4.00 -33.87
C GLN A 713 -43.03 -4.56 -34.45
N GLY A 714 -44.16 -4.33 -33.79
CA GLY A 714 -45.45 -4.90 -34.18
C GLY A 714 -45.65 -6.36 -33.73
N GLN A 715 -44.75 -6.94 -32.93
CA GLN A 715 -44.85 -8.33 -32.50
C GLN A 715 -45.82 -8.45 -31.33
N SER A 716 -46.77 -9.38 -31.42
CA SER A 716 -47.65 -9.77 -30.30
C SER A 716 -47.12 -10.99 -29.55
N ALA A 717 -47.73 -11.32 -28.41
CA ALA A 717 -47.40 -12.55 -27.69
C ALA A 717 -47.62 -13.82 -28.55
N GLY A 718 -48.60 -13.79 -29.48
CA GLY A 718 -48.83 -14.86 -30.45
C GLY A 718 -47.69 -15.03 -31.46
N HIS A 719 -47.10 -13.93 -31.94
CA HIS A 719 -45.94 -13.98 -32.84
C HIS A 719 -44.75 -14.66 -32.19
N TYR A 720 -44.47 -14.36 -30.91
CA TYR A 720 -43.39 -15.02 -30.16
C TYR A 720 -43.68 -16.50 -29.90
N ALA A 721 -44.91 -16.85 -29.55
CA ALA A 721 -45.28 -18.24 -29.29
C ALA A 721 -45.11 -19.13 -30.54
N MET A 722 -45.55 -18.64 -31.70
CA MET A 722 -45.44 -19.41 -32.95
C MET A 722 -44.02 -19.42 -33.52
N ALA A 723 -43.31 -18.29 -33.49
CA ALA A 723 -41.95 -18.22 -34.04
C ALA A 723 -40.92 -19.05 -33.28
N TYR A 724 -41.12 -19.24 -31.97
CA TYR A 724 -40.28 -20.12 -31.14
C TYR A 724 -40.83 -21.56 -31.03
N SER A 725 -41.85 -21.90 -31.81
CA SER A 725 -42.47 -23.24 -31.84
C SER A 725 -43.06 -23.68 -30.49
N PHE A 726 -43.58 -22.74 -29.69
CA PHE A 726 -44.29 -23.01 -28.44
C PHE A 726 -45.75 -23.35 -28.72
N PHE A 727 -46.01 -24.51 -29.31
CA PHE A 727 -47.35 -24.91 -29.78
C PHE A 727 -48.41 -24.91 -28.68
N ASP A 728 -48.10 -25.40 -27.48
CA ASP A 728 -49.07 -25.42 -26.36
C ASP A 728 -49.46 -24.00 -25.90
N LEU A 729 -48.49 -23.07 -25.92
CA LEU A 729 -48.73 -21.67 -25.58
C LEU A 729 -49.46 -20.95 -26.71
N GLY A 730 -49.05 -21.16 -27.97
CA GLY A 730 -49.68 -20.57 -29.15
C GLY A 730 -51.13 -21.02 -29.29
N ALA A 731 -51.38 -22.32 -29.16
CA ALA A 731 -52.73 -22.89 -29.21
C ALA A 731 -53.60 -22.39 -28.06
N TRP A 732 -53.05 -22.13 -26.88
CA TRP A 732 -53.82 -21.54 -25.78
C TRP A 732 -54.08 -20.04 -25.98
N LEU A 733 -53.09 -19.29 -26.47
CA LEU A 733 -53.14 -17.84 -26.57
C LEU A 733 -54.00 -17.35 -27.75
N LEU A 734 -53.95 -18.06 -28.88
CA LEU A 734 -54.71 -17.75 -30.11
C LEU A 734 -56.11 -18.38 -30.14
N ASP A 735 -56.46 -19.16 -29.10
CA ASP A 735 -57.82 -19.68 -28.95
C ASP A 735 -58.75 -18.54 -28.47
N PRO A 736 -59.81 -18.21 -29.24
CA PRO A 736 -60.70 -17.09 -28.93
C PRO A 736 -61.45 -17.27 -27.61
N ASP A 737 -61.70 -18.51 -27.18
CA ASP A 737 -62.43 -18.83 -25.95
C ASP A 737 -61.53 -18.86 -24.71
N LYS A 738 -60.20 -18.88 -24.90
CA LYS A 738 -59.21 -18.97 -23.80
C LYS A 738 -58.37 -17.71 -23.68
N GLY A 739 -57.35 -17.58 -24.52
CA GLY A 739 -56.35 -16.50 -24.44
C GLY A 739 -56.82 -15.19 -25.06
N GLY A 740 -57.81 -15.24 -25.97
CA GLY A 740 -58.38 -14.04 -26.61
C GLY A 740 -57.42 -13.29 -27.54
N GLY A 741 -56.31 -13.94 -27.94
CA GLY A 741 -55.37 -13.40 -28.91
C GLY A 741 -55.89 -13.52 -30.34
N ARG A 742 -55.74 -12.45 -31.13
CA ARG A 742 -56.04 -12.43 -32.56
C ARG A 742 -54.83 -12.96 -33.35
N ASP A 743 -55.10 -13.84 -34.29
CA ASP A 743 -54.14 -14.39 -35.24
C ASP A 743 -53.94 -13.50 -36.48
N ASP A 744 -54.91 -12.63 -36.79
CA ASP A 744 -54.88 -11.67 -37.90
C ASP A 744 -53.89 -10.49 -37.74
N LEU A 745 -53.26 -10.33 -36.57
CA LEU A 745 -52.40 -9.19 -36.29
C LEU A 745 -51.12 -9.27 -37.12
N VAL A 746 -50.77 -8.18 -37.81
CA VAL A 746 -49.55 -8.08 -38.61
C VAL A 746 -48.47 -7.27 -37.90
N ASN A 747 -47.23 -7.75 -37.99
CA ASN A 747 -46.06 -7.01 -37.50
C ASN A 747 -45.65 -5.88 -38.47
N ILE A 748 -44.56 -5.16 -38.16
CA ILE A 748 -44.07 -4.07 -39.02
C ILE A 748 -43.64 -4.53 -40.43
N HIS A 749 -43.43 -5.84 -40.61
CA HIS A 749 -43.08 -6.48 -41.88
C HIS A 749 -44.31 -7.01 -42.63
N GLY A 750 -45.52 -6.84 -42.09
CA GLY A 750 -46.76 -7.35 -42.69
C GLY A 750 -46.97 -8.85 -42.51
N LEU A 751 -46.22 -9.49 -41.60
CA LEU A 751 -46.29 -10.92 -41.33
C LEU A 751 -47.27 -11.19 -40.18
N THR A 752 -48.06 -12.26 -40.30
CA THR A 752 -48.97 -12.72 -39.25
C THR A 752 -48.23 -13.56 -38.20
N ALA A 753 -48.92 -13.97 -37.13
CA ALA A 753 -48.34 -14.83 -36.10
C ALA A 753 -47.77 -16.14 -36.66
N TYR A 754 -48.35 -16.69 -37.74
CA TYR A 754 -47.91 -17.94 -38.36
C TYR A 754 -46.65 -17.80 -39.23
N ASP A 755 -46.40 -16.60 -39.78
CA ASP A 755 -45.33 -16.34 -40.73
C ASP A 755 -43.97 -16.07 -40.06
N GLY A 756 -43.97 -15.78 -38.75
CA GLY A 756 -42.77 -15.58 -37.93
C GLY A 756 -42.39 -14.12 -37.67
N LEU A 757 -41.29 -13.91 -36.93
CA LEU A 757 -40.88 -12.58 -36.44
C LEU A 757 -40.20 -11.72 -37.52
N SER A 758 -39.52 -12.33 -38.49
CA SER A 758 -38.77 -11.64 -39.53
C SER A 758 -38.95 -12.37 -40.86
N PRO A 759 -38.95 -11.64 -42.00
CA PRO A 759 -38.98 -12.29 -43.31
C PRO A 759 -37.79 -13.25 -43.43
N ALA A 760 -38.05 -14.49 -43.85
CA ALA A 760 -36.98 -15.45 -44.12
C ALA A 760 -36.02 -14.85 -45.14
N SER A 761 -34.74 -14.76 -44.78
CA SER A 761 -33.66 -14.27 -45.65
C SER A 761 -33.34 -15.25 -46.76
#